data_AF-A0A9P6FZC1-F1
#
_entry.id   AF-A0A9P6FZC1-F1
#
_cell.length_a   1.000
_cell.length_b   1.000
_cell.length_c   1.000
_cell.angle_alpha   90.00
_cell.angle_beta   90.00
_cell.angle_gamma   90.00
#
_symmetry.space_group_name_H-M   'P 1'
#
loop_
_entity.id
_entity.type
_entity.pdbx_description
1 polymer ?
#
loop_
_entity_poly.entity_id
_entity_poly.type
_entity_poly.pdbx_seq_one_letter_code
_entity_poly.pdbx_strand_id
1 'polypeptide(L)'
;MALVTEFRPVAHEFSTDNFHGAAFIGSSASDALWFYRFDATFIEVRDIFTCQDKVFASLSAAEVQQRFSDVIKGGEVHFVNVQDAYVGEYHVLIFVVRETLEDRDHVFAWNLLTLQLQRLVSPNRLLTAVTVTAQEAFMVSHRLVKTWGPTSPMSSPISSPTSLSSPEDHLALHLPPRPLISHFGPRSRKSVSKQRNQGGSNGSLGMEEENEDEDMDESNEVDDNGEEDTMSRMRRKVEQVRLQGNRRQLLALGHRNGWVTIYKFTVSANGQIHCGKVTSFATLSKQRAGSTPVIVAGTSEGRVFVIKYDSASDAQGLQVQMALEDLHSKNLPISSITLEPTKEKDVLLLAVGQGMLPGSKGCEERPTVSIYYLRLLRSDYRLLGYVQPPMLEGEIANEGRTLATTVSQDVNGLRIHCAFSIQVEQAPLRSNLTTVQINNKDVRHLDVVEMTAIEGGTLLDISSQTNSYELMVLYLGKLVTYVQAADIDSNRKEAEWTEGTTAVSQDTLLRNAAPVYSNFFQERVKFSYSQAELDEIESRRQQLGGKLFYDRLLEFVELETGVLYPPKNTSQQKNLWTNIYFNGSLEPDNRNCLAYYLLKNQHGDESEQFLKEYKIPPKFISLMDGFWALDHFDFKKAILYLSRPGLEVDWIEEVLSAIYDHGSPQLARQFLVATHLDLSTDRFVNLKMFTLLDVDFTEAFYYQRSIGQQYASGQRSRGSSSEQDNKDEIDATTQYRLFTSLLDCCFKDTPNRAAIKSLSYLNLTEVEESMYKRYVSEQTGVTQQVAREFLIVSYVNHSRYLEAIRMHRQILVIERAQEKEEEARGQRAGFGVNMEDDEDEIMNKKTTLTKSQKRQVLVDQLIQVLPEAQRVVLQVEEESERRREQSSKPSLSLPKSKEPFSGVLAWSLNKSNRKNNEEKGSIVATTTTITAIKSTEASKERSGVNGSVVTDAAYKGVVETLVSQLGESGGPLTGLQGLDLDWAAKVLTRHLLEEEEEEESEEGEKTSSGLEELEQFPDDGFSLSPQTEVVGKTITKSMELD
;
A
#
# COMPACT_ATOMS: atom_id res chain seq x y z
N MET A 1 -3.28 -14.56 15.06
CA MET A 1 -4.21 -14.03 14.04
C MET A 1 -3.91 -12.56 13.90
N ALA A 2 -3.14 -12.17 12.89
CA ALA A 2 -2.89 -10.77 12.56
C ALA A 2 -3.97 -10.36 11.55
N LEU A 3 -4.91 -9.50 11.96
CA LEU A 3 -5.80 -8.83 11.03
C LEU A 3 -4.97 -7.76 10.33
N VAL A 4 -4.61 -8.02 9.08
CA VAL A 4 -4.05 -7.01 8.17
C VAL A 4 -5.25 -6.18 7.72
N THR A 5 -5.46 -5.03 8.35
CA THR A 5 -6.45 -4.04 7.89
C THR A 5 -5.75 -3.04 6.97
N GLU A 6 -6.34 -2.83 5.80
CA GLU A 6 -5.89 -1.97 4.70
C GLU A 6 -5.79 -0.48 5.11
N PHE A 7 -4.92 0.28 4.44
CA PHE A 7 -4.77 1.73 4.59
C PHE A 7 -5.55 2.42 3.46
N ARG A 8 -6.53 3.26 3.77
CA ARG A 8 -7.36 3.93 2.75
C ARG A 8 -6.92 5.37 2.49
N PRO A 9 -6.79 5.83 1.23
CA PRO A 9 -6.79 7.26 0.94
C PRO A 9 -8.21 7.81 1.17
N VAL A 10 -8.39 8.65 2.19
CA VAL A 10 -9.67 9.32 2.46
C VAL A 10 -9.57 10.76 1.94
N ALA A 11 -10.49 11.16 1.07
CA ALA A 11 -10.67 12.57 0.72
C ALA A 11 -11.35 13.28 1.90
N HIS A 12 -10.65 14.21 2.54
CA HIS A 12 -11.14 14.95 3.72
C HIS A 12 -11.01 16.46 3.46
N GLU A 13 -12.02 17.25 3.83
CA GLU A 13 -11.95 18.72 3.84
C GLU A 13 -11.25 19.20 5.14
N PHE A 14 -10.28 20.12 5.03
CA PHE A 14 -9.33 20.43 6.11
C PHE A 14 -9.75 21.63 6.98
N SER A 15 -9.42 21.60 8.28
CA SER A 15 -9.62 22.69 9.26
C SER A 15 -8.27 23.25 9.73
N THR A 16 -7.99 24.53 9.45
CA THR A 16 -6.66 25.20 9.53
C THR A 16 -5.94 25.24 10.88
N ASP A 17 -6.55 24.78 11.97
CA ASP A 17 -6.19 25.28 13.30
C ASP A 17 -5.24 24.36 14.11
N ASN A 18 -4.94 23.13 13.69
CA ASN A 18 -4.24 22.13 14.54
C ASN A 18 -3.23 21.20 13.82
N PHE A 19 -2.46 21.70 12.85
CA PHE A 19 -1.60 20.84 12.03
C PHE A 19 -0.11 20.81 12.38
N HIS A 20 0.50 19.65 12.12
CA HIS A 20 1.94 19.42 12.21
C HIS A 20 2.42 18.58 11.01
N GLY A 21 3.61 18.87 10.48
CA GLY A 21 4.20 18.12 9.37
C GLY A 21 5.71 18.30 9.27
N ALA A 22 6.40 17.34 8.67
CA ALA A 22 7.84 17.41 8.39
C ALA A 22 8.20 16.63 7.12
N ALA A 23 9.35 16.91 6.53
CA ALA A 23 9.92 16.14 5.43
C ALA A 23 10.93 15.12 5.96
N PHE A 24 11.09 13.98 5.29
CA PHE A 24 12.10 13.00 5.71
C PHE A 24 13.49 13.58 5.53
N ILE A 25 14.27 13.70 6.60
CA ILE A 25 15.64 14.19 6.51
C ILE A 25 16.57 13.02 6.20
N GLY A 26 16.93 12.85 4.93
CA GLY A 26 17.97 11.91 4.50
C GLY A 26 19.35 12.22 5.11
N SER A 27 20.32 11.31 4.93
CA SER A 27 21.72 11.59 5.26
C SER A 27 22.29 12.77 4.47
N SER A 28 21.68 13.11 3.33
CA SER A 28 21.74 14.40 2.64
C SER A 28 20.32 14.91 2.35
N ALA A 29 20.10 16.22 2.37
CA ALA A 29 18.78 16.80 2.10
C ALA A 29 18.30 16.60 0.64
N SER A 30 19.19 16.14 -0.26
CA SER A 30 18.87 15.73 -1.64
C SER A 30 18.08 14.42 -1.73
N ASP A 31 18.06 13.62 -0.66
CA ASP A 31 17.53 12.25 -0.68
C ASP A 31 16.12 12.17 -0.05
N ALA A 32 15.57 13.32 0.35
CA ALA A 32 14.24 13.46 0.91
C ALA A 32 13.17 13.24 -0.16
N LEU A 33 12.77 11.98 -0.39
CA LEU A 33 11.81 11.61 -1.43
C LEU A 33 10.35 11.79 -0.99
N TRP A 34 10.08 11.74 0.32
CA TRP A 34 8.74 11.79 0.90
C TRP A 34 8.62 12.94 1.92
N PHE A 35 7.38 13.28 2.27
CA PHE A 35 7.06 14.07 3.45
C PHE A 35 5.85 13.48 4.16
N TYR A 36 5.65 13.84 5.42
CA TYR A 36 4.48 13.42 6.17
C TYR A 36 3.78 14.61 6.82
N ARG A 37 2.46 14.47 6.97
CA ARG A 37 1.60 15.36 7.72
C ARG A 37 0.79 14.56 8.72
N PHE A 38 0.43 15.17 9.84
CA PHE A 38 -0.48 14.55 10.79
C PHE A 38 -1.33 15.59 11.51
N ASP A 39 -2.50 15.15 11.94
CA ASP A 39 -3.34 15.84 12.90
C ASP A 39 -3.69 14.87 14.04
N ALA A 40 -4.64 15.24 14.90
CA ALA A 40 -5.07 14.36 15.98
C ALA A 40 -5.68 13.03 15.49
N THR A 41 -6.13 12.94 14.25
CA THR A 41 -6.95 11.84 13.72
C THR A 41 -6.25 10.98 12.67
N PHE A 42 -5.24 11.48 11.95
CA PHE A 42 -4.50 10.70 10.94
C PHE A 42 -3.05 11.15 10.77
N ILE A 43 -2.24 10.26 10.19
CA ILE A 43 -0.93 10.51 9.60
C ILE A 43 -1.02 10.21 8.11
N GLU A 44 -0.47 11.07 7.27
CA GLU A 44 -0.35 10.85 5.83
C GLU A 44 1.08 11.07 5.37
N VAL A 45 1.55 10.22 4.49
CA VAL A 45 2.84 10.28 3.80
C VAL A 45 2.58 10.52 2.33
N ARG A 46 3.29 11.48 1.75
CA ARG A 46 3.13 11.95 0.38
C ARG A 46 4.49 12.06 -0.30
N ASP A 47 4.47 11.96 -1.62
CA ASP A 47 5.66 12.14 -2.45
C ASP A 47 6.00 13.64 -2.56
N ILE A 48 7.28 13.99 -2.35
CA ILE A 48 7.76 15.36 -2.34
C ILE A 48 7.57 16.09 -3.67
N PHE A 49 7.63 15.38 -4.79
CA PHE A 49 7.55 15.93 -6.14
C PHE A 49 6.10 16.12 -6.58
N THR A 50 5.19 15.24 -6.17
CA THR A 50 3.78 15.33 -6.58
C THR A 50 2.95 16.26 -5.69
N CYS A 51 3.47 16.68 -4.52
CA CYS A 51 3.02 17.70 -3.55
C CYS A 51 1.54 17.71 -3.10
N GLN A 52 0.58 17.44 -3.96
CA GLN A 52 -0.85 17.69 -3.78
C GLN A 52 -1.69 16.46 -4.14
N ASP A 53 -1.27 15.64 -5.11
CA ASP A 53 -2.20 14.66 -5.71
C ASP A 53 -2.14 13.24 -5.13
N LYS A 54 -0.96 12.77 -4.69
CA LYS A 54 -0.77 11.34 -4.38
C LYS A 54 -0.38 11.11 -2.93
N VAL A 55 -1.25 10.44 -2.18
CA VAL A 55 -0.98 9.87 -0.86
C VAL A 55 -0.26 8.54 -1.05
N PHE A 56 0.98 8.45 -0.60
CA PHE A 56 1.77 7.21 -0.60
C PHE A 56 1.26 6.23 0.46
N ALA A 57 1.04 6.74 1.68
CA ALA A 57 0.47 5.96 2.77
C ALA A 57 -0.34 6.87 3.71
N SER A 58 -1.47 6.40 4.24
CA SER A 58 -2.20 7.06 5.33
C SER A 58 -2.27 6.11 6.52
N LEU A 59 -2.47 6.61 7.73
CA LEU A 59 -2.74 5.82 8.92
C LEU A 59 -3.66 6.62 9.83
N SER A 60 -4.88 6.12 10.07
CA SER A 60 -5.83 6.80 10.96
C SER A 60 -5.68 6.35 12.42
N ALA A 61 -6.08 7.20 13.36
CA ALA A 61 -6.09 6.89 14.78
C ALA A 61 -7.05 5.73 15.08
N ALA A 62 -8.16 5.66 14.34
CA ALA A 62 -9.12 4.56 14.39
C ALA A 62 -8.48 3.22 13.93
N GLU A 63 -7.66 3.23 12.88
CA GLU A 63 -6.91 2.05 12.45
C GLU A 63 -5.89 1.60 13.51
N VAL A 64 -5.18 2.53 14.15
CA VAL A 64 -4.27 2.20 15.27
C VAL A 64 -5.06 1.58 16.42
N GLN A 65 -6.20 2.18 16.79
CA GLN A 65 -7.08 1.68 17.84
C GLN A 65 -7.59 0.27 17.52
N GLN A 66 -8.03 0.04 16.29
CA GLN A 66 -8.53 -1.26 15.84
C GLN A 66 -7.43 -2.34 15.92
N ARG A 67 -6.23 -2.04 15.41
CA ARG A 67 -5.11 -2.98 15.37
C ARG A 67 -4.52 -3.30 16.75
N PHE A 68 -4.61 -2.38 17.70
CA PHE A 68 -4.08 -2.53 19.06
C PHE A 68 -5.18 -2.43 20.14
N SER A 69 -6.36 -2.96 19.83
CA SER A 69 -7.53 -2.98 20.75
C SER A 69 -7.33 -3.84 22.00
N ASP A 70 -6.32 -4.71 22.00
CA ASP A 70 -5.87 -5.46 23.19
C ASP A 70 -5.08 -4.56 24.18
N VAL A 71 -4.52 -3.46 23.69
CA VAL A 71 -3.69 -2.52 24.45
C VAL A 71 -4.45 -1.26 24.79
N ILE A 72 -5.19 -0.71 23.83
CA ILE A 72 -5.95 0.53 23.91
C ILE A 72 -7.38 0.17 24.32
N LYS A 73 -7.77 0.51 25.55
CA LYS A 73 -8.93 -0.08 26.24
C LYS A 73 -10.27 0.65 26.01
N GLY A 74 -10.35 1.47 24.97
CA GLY A 74 -11.63 1.90 24.40
C GLY A 74 -11.96 3.39 24.56
N GLY A 75 -10.96 4.28 24.51
CA GLY A 75 -11.16 5.73 24.43
C GLY A 75 -11.00 6.31 23.03
N GLU A 76 -11.25 7.61 22.90
CA GLU A 76 -10.83 8.36 21.71
C GLU A 76 -9.29 8.43 21.69
N VAL A 77 -8.72 8.23 20.53
CA VAL A 77 -7.30 8.07 20.31
C VAL A 77 -6.81 9.23 19.46
N HIS A 78 -5.75 9.91 19.89
CA HIS A 78 -5.20 11.04 19.16
C HIS A 78 -3.71 10.91 18.88
N PHE A 79 -3.26 11.26 17.67
CA PHE A 79 -1.83 11.49 17.45
C PHE A 79 -1.40 12.79 18.13
N VAL A 80 -0.31 12.73 18.90
CA VAL A 80 0.22 13.87 19.66
C VAL A 80 1.54 14.35 19.09
N ASN A 81 2.33 13.43 18.54
CA ASN A 81 3.66 13.75 18.02
C ASN A 81 4.02 12.70 16.94
N VAL A 82 4.64 13.14 15.85
CA VAL A 82 5.19 12.26 14.80
C VAL A 82 6.57 12.78 14.43
N GLN A 83 7.56 11.91 14.48
CA GLN A 83 8.93 12.16 14.07
C GLN A 83 9.37 11.10 13.07
N ASP A 84 10.03 11.52 12.00
CA ASP A 84 10.76 10.61 11.11
C ASP A 84 12.07 10.13 11.73
N ALA A 85 12.42 8.90 11.42
CA ALA A 85 13.69 8.31 11.79
C ALA A 85 14.18 7.36 10.69
N TYR A 86 15.50 7.40 10.45
CA TYR A 86 16.18 6.34 9.71
C TYR A 86 16.61 5.25 10.68
N VAL A 87 16.01 4.06 10.50
CA VAL A 87 16.29 2.87 11.29
C VAL A 87 16.93 1.85 10.35
N GLY A 88 18.26 1.89 10.24
CA GLY A 88 18.97 1.13 9.22
C GLY A 88 18.78 1.72 7.83
N GLU A 89 18.36 0.88 6.88
CA GLU A 89 18.05 1.27 5.50
C GLU A 89 16.57 1.68 5.33
N TYR A 90 15.78 1.68 6.41
CA TYR A 90 14.34 1.93 6.35
C TYR A 90 13.96 3.31 6.88
N HIS A 91 13.08 3.97 6.14
CA HIS A 91 12.33 5.12 6.62
C HIS A 91 11.21 4.66 7.55
N VAL A 92 11.26 5.10 8.80
CA VAL A 92 10.29 4.77 9.84
C VAL A 92 9.70 6.05 10.41
N LEU A 93 8.37 6.12 10.49
CA LEU A 93 7.69 7.16 11.28
C LEU A 93 7.50 6.66 12.70
N ILE A 94 7.98 7.43 13.66
CA ILE A 94 7.80 7.17 15.08
C ILE A 94 6.81 8.18 15.61
N PHE A 95 5.70 7.68 16.13
CA PHE A 95 4.63 8.55 16.57
C PHE A 95 4.05 8.16 17.91
N VAL A 96 3.49 9.17 18.58
CA VAL A 96 2.85 9.07 19.88
C VAL A 96 1.36 9.17 19.70
N VAL A 97 0.66 8.22 20.30
CA VAL A 97 -0.78 8.13 20.35
C VAL A 97 -1.24 8.27 21.79
N ARG A 98 -2.13 9.22 22.06
CA ARG A 98 -2.74 9.43 23.37
C ARG A 98 -4.11 8.80 23.44
N GLU A 99 -4.30 7.95 24.44
CA GLU A 99 -5.61 7.45 24.84
C GLU A 99 -6.23 8.42 25.85
N THR A 100 -7.31 9.09 25.44
CA THR A 100 -7.98 10.14 26.24
C THR A 100 -8.55 9.64 27.57
N LEU A 101 -9.11 8.43 27.59
CA LEU A 101 -9.74 7.86 28.80
C LEU A 101 -8.74 7.49 29.88
N GLU A 102 -7.59 6.91 29.50
CA GLU A 102 -6.55 6.48 30.46
C GLU A 102 -5.48 7.56 30.70
N ASP A 103 -5.52 8.67 29.95
CA ASP A 103 -4.46 9.70 29.90
C ASP A 103 -3.07 9.08 29.75
N ARG A 104 -2.98 8.11 28.81
CA ARG A 104 -1.77 7.32 28.56
C ARG A 104 -1.30 7.52 27.13
N ASP A 105 0.01 7.66 26.99
CA ASP A 105 0.67 7.76 25.70
C ASP A 105 1.27 6.40 25.29
N HIS A 106 1.16 6.09 24.00
CA HIS A 106 1.68 4.89 23.36
C HIS A 106 2.59 5.31 22.20
N VAL A 107 3.79 4.74 22.12
CA VAL A 107 4.76 5.02 21.06
C VAL A 107 4.75 3.88 20.06
N PHE A 108 4.61 4.22 18.78
CA PHE A 108 4.60 3.31 17.66
C PHE A 108 5.70 3.65 16.66
N ALA A 109 6.11 2.65 15.87
CA ALA A 109 6.97 2.76 14.71
C ALA A 109 6.22 2.23 13.50
N TRP A 110 6.18 3.01 12.43
CA TRP A 110 5.56 2.65 11.16
C TRP A 110 6.60 2.66 10.05
N ASN A 111 6.97 1.47 9.60
CA ASN A 111 7.90 1.30 8.49
C ASN A 111 7.15 1.54 7.19
N LEU A 112 7.52 2.57 6.45
CA LEU A 112 6.77 3.04 5.29
C LEU A 112 6.92 2.14 4.05
N LEU A 113 8.07 1.48 3.91
CA LEU A 113 8.32 0.56 2.79
C LEU A 113 7.54 -0.75 2.95
N THR A 114 7.47 -1.26 4.17
CA THR A 114 6.77 -2.53 4.48
C THR A 114 5.33 -2.33 4.94
N LEU A 115 4.94 -1.08 5.21
CA LEU A 115 3.70 -0.66 5.86
C LEU A 115 3.44 -1.35 7.22
N GLN A 116 4.49 -1.93 7.83
CA GLN A 116 4.38 -2.63 9.10
C GLN A 116 4.32 -1.63 10.25
N LEU A 117 3.33 -1.84 11.12
CA LEU A 117 3.12 -1.02 12.31
C LEU A 117 3.50 -1.81 13.56
N GLN A 118 4.42 -1.27 14.35
CA GLN A 118 4.96 -1.90 15.54
C GLN A 118 4.79 -0.99 16.76
N ARG A 119 4.21 -1.51 17.85
CA ARG A 119 4.21 -0.82 19.14
C ARG A 119 5.60 -0.92 19.78
N LEU A 120 6.17 0.22 20.14
CA LEU A 120 7.47 0.29 20.83
C LEU A 120 7.29 0.23 22.35
N VAL A 121 6.65 1.23 22.94
CA VAL A 121 6.57 1.41 24.40
C VAL A 121 5.25 2.08 24.78
N SER A 122 4.74 1.83 25.99
CA SER A 122 3.62 2.59 26.58
C SER A 122 4.08 3.18 27.91
N PRO A 123 4.72 4.37 27.90
CA PRO A 123 5.23 4.97 29.12
C PRO A 123 4.11 5.27 30.12
N ASN A 124 4.41 5.12 31.41
CA ASN A 124 3.48 5.45 32.51
C ASN A 124 3.24 6.97 32.68
N ARG A 125 3.79 7.80 31.79
CA ARG A 125 3.83 9.27 31.90
C ARG A 125 3.62 9.87 30.53
N LEU A 126 2.78 10.90 30.47
CA LEU A 126 2.55 11.68 29.27
C LEU A 126 3.85 12.21 28.66
N LEU A 127 3.96 12.03 27.37
CA LEU A 127 5.04 12.50 26.53
C LEU A 127 4.73 13.92 26.03
N THR A 128 5.79 14.70 25.91
CA THR A 128 5.78 16.01 25.26
C THR A 128 6.57 15.99 23.98
N ALA A 129 7.66 15.22 23.95
CA ALA A 129 8.46 15.06 22.75
C ALA A 129 9.07 13.66 22.72
N VAL A 130 9.31 13.16 21.51
CA VAL A 130 9.95 11.86 21.23
C VAL A 130 11.01 12.12 20.20
N THR A 131 12.09 11.33 20.19
CA THR A 131 13.10 11.34 19.13
C THR A 131 13.92 10.06 19.12
N VAL A 132 14.50 9.72 17.97
CA VAL A 132 15.35 8.54 17.79
C VAL A 132 16.70 8.93 17.21
N THR A 133 17.76 8.32 17.76
CA THR A 133 19.11 8.52 17.26
C THR A 133 19.27 7.87 15.89
N ALA A 134 19.58 8.66 14.86
CA ALA A 134 19.88 8.15 13.53
C ALA A 134 21.13 7.25 13.54
N GLN A 135 20.97 5.96 13.22
CA GLN A 135 22.10 5.04 13.00
C GLN A 135 21.77 4.03 11.92
N GLU A 136 22.75 3.78 11.05
CA GLU A 136 22.82 2.61 10.16
C GLU A 136 22.85 1.33 11.01
N ALA A 137 21.71 0.65 11.17
CA ALA A 137 21.65 -0.68 11.76
C ALA A 137 20.47 -1.52 11.21
N PHE A 138 20.78 -2.76 10.82
CA PHE A 138 19.87 -3.72 10.20
C PHE A 138 18.80 -4.23 11.19
N MET A 139 17.52 -4.17 10.79
CA MET A 139 16.45 -4.83 11.55
C MET A 139 16.64 -6.36 11.57
N VAL A 140 16.78 -6.94 12.76
CA VAL A 140 16.66 -8.39 12.95
C VAL A 140 15.18 -8.72 13.12
N SER A 141 14.68 -9.70 12.36
CA SER A 141 13.34 -10.24 12.52
C SER A 141 13.15 -10.80 13.94
N HIS A 142 12.40 -10.09 14.78
CA HIS A 142 11.99 -10.64 16.06
C HIS A 142 10.98 -11.78 15.81
N ARG A 143 11.44 -13.02 15.98
CA ARG A 143 10.57 -14.18 16.13
C ARG A 143 9.72 -13.92 17.39
N LEU A 144 8.41 -13.78 17.21
CA LEU A 144 7.37 -13.65 18.25
C LEU A 144 7.77 -14.38 19.55
N VAL A 145 8.18 -13.62 20.57
CA VAL A 145 8.30 -14.15 21.93
C VAL A 145 6.88 -14.42 22.41
N LYS A 146 6.58 -15.69 22.66
CA LYS A 146 5.30 -16.16 23.20
C LYS A 146 4.93 -15.34 24.44
N THR A 147 3.69 -14.87 24.43
CA THR A 147 2.97 -14.24 25.53
C THR A 147 3.19 -15.01 26.84
N TRP A 148 3.58 -14.29 27.89
CA TRP A 148 3.58 -14.80 29.25
C TRP A 148 2.13 -14.79 29.76
N GLY A 149 1.64 -15.95 30.21
CA GLY A 149 0.28 -16.12 30.71
C GLY A 149 0.02 -15.39 32.05
N PRO A 150 -1.26 -15.17 32.42
CA PRO A 150 -1.62 -14.41 33.59
C PRO A 150 -1.39 -15.22 34.87
N THR A 151 -0.67 -14.66 35.83
CA THR A 151 -0.64 -15.13 37.21
C THR A 151 -1.93 -14.73 37.92
N SER A 152 -2.59 -15.70 38.56
CA SER A 152 -3.88 -15.56 39.24
C SER A 152 -3.83 -14.58 40.43
N PRO A 153 -4.95 -13.90 40.76
CA PRO A 153 -5.00 -12.96 41.88
C PRO A 153 -5.25 -13.69 43.20
N MET A 154 -4.41 -13.44 44.21
CA MET A 154 -4.78 -13.72 45.60
C MET A 154 -5.62 -12.56 46.13
N SER A 155 -6.83 -12.90 46.54
CA SER A 155 -7.75 -12.06 47.28
C SER A 155 -7.41 -12.10 48.77
N SER A 156 -7.43 -10.92 49.41
CA SER A 156 -8.06 -10.77 50.72
C SER A 156 -8.35 -9.28 50.99
N PRO A 157 -9.55 -8.95 51.48
CA PRO A 157 -10.03 -7.59 51.68
C PRO A 157 -9.57 -7.05 53.05
N ILE A 158 -9.62 -5.73 53.27
CA ILE A 158 -10.06 -5.08 54.53
C ILE A 158 -10.08 -3.55 54.34
N SER A 159 -11.29 -3.02 54.54
CA SER A 159 -11.75 -1.69 54.99
C SER A 159 -10.97 -0.40 54.67
N SER A 160 -11.76 0.55 54.13
CA SER A 160 -11.62 2.01 54.24
C SER A 160 -11.40 2.51 55.68
N PRO A 161 -10.86 3.74 55.87
CA PRO A 161 -11.77 4.88 56.00
C PRO A 161 -11.28 6.20 55.38
N THR A 162 -12.24 7.11 55.37
CA THR A 162 -12.31 8.48 54.85
C THR A 162 -11.54 9.50 55.69
N SER A 163 -11.04 10.54 54.98
CA SER A 163 -11.03 11.97 55.31
C SER A 163 -10.19 12.57 56.46
N LEU A 164 -9.34 13.52 56.03
CA LEU A 164 -9.11 14.90 56.52
C LEU A 164 -8.36 15.18 57.84
N SER A 165 -7.45 16.17 57.67
CA SER A 165 -6.87 17.14 58.61
C SER A 165 -5.50 16.84 59.26
N SER A 166 -4.59 17.78 58.99
CA SER A 166 -3.33 18.12 59.65
C SER A 166 -3.57 18.98 60.92
N PRO A 167 -2.56 19.48 61.67
CA PRO A 167 -1.14 19.08 61.86
C PRO A 167 -0.72 19.02 63.37
N GLU A 168 0.58 18.81 63.59
CA GLU A 168 1.43 19.21 64.75
C GLU A 168 1.76 18.20 65.88
N ASP A 169 3.08 18.14 66.09
CA ASP A 169 3.87 17.97 67.32
C ASP A 169 4.19 16.62 67.97
N HIS A 170 5.51 16.34 67.92
CA HIS A 170 6.42 15.84 68.95
C HIS A 170 5.95 14.73 69.92
N LEU A 171 6.65 13.59 69.89
CA LEU A 171 7.52 13.15 71.00
C LEU A 171 8.25 11.84 70.66
N ALA A 172 9.54 11.81 70.99
CA ALA A 172 10.38 10.63 71.04
C ALA A 172 9.99 9.72 72.22
N LEU A 173 10.31 8.43 72.15
CA LEU A 173 11.15 7.70 73.14
C LEU A 173 11.18 6.17 72.89
N HIS A 174 12.40 5.70 72.67
CA HIS A 174 13.05 4.48 73.18
C HIS A 174 12.36 3.09 73.28
N LEU A 175 12.91 2.16 72.46
CA LEU A 175 13.49 0.83 72.80
C LEU A 175 12.54 -0.26 73.41
N PRO A 176 12.93 -1.57 73.45
CA PRO A 176 14.17 -2.23 73.03
C PRO A 176 13.99 -3.48 72.12
N PRO A 177 15.08 -4.14 71.68
CA PRO A 177 15.08 -5.29 70.76
C PRO A 177 15.30 -6.65 71.47
N ARG A 178 15.09 -7.74 70.69
CA ARG A 178 15.64 -9.13 70.78
C ARG A 178 14.54 -10.23 70.88
N PRO A 179 14.84 -11.51 70.60
CA PRO A 179 15.91 -12.10 69.76
C PRO A 179 15.46 -13.24 68.81
N LEU A 180 16.41 -13.63 67.95
CA LEU A 180 16.52 -14.87 67.19
C LEU A 180 16.44 -16.14 68.06
N ILE A 181 15.71 -17.18 67.62
CA ILE A 181 15.99 -18.60 67.89
C ILE A 181 15.67 -19.47 66.67
N SER A 182 16.56 -20.44 66.46
CA SER A 182 16.77 -21.43 65.41
C SER A 182 16.06 -22.80 65.60
N HIS A 183 16.10 -23.61 64.52
CA HIS A 183 15.97 -25.08 64.41
C HIS A 183 14.54 -25.67 64.51
N PHE A 184 14.10 -26.67 63.74
CA PHE A 184 14.69 -27.96 63.32
C PHE A 184 14.12 -28.46 61.97
N GLY A 185 14.87 -29.32 61.25
CA GLY A 185 14.41 -30.09 60.06
C GLY A 185 13.45 -31.25 60.40
N PRO A 186 13.21 -32.29 59.54
CA PRO A 186 14.26 -33.00 58.79
C PRO A 186 13.89 -33.73 57.45
N ARG A 187 14.95 -34.28 56.80
CA ARG A 187 15.01 -35.52 55.94
C ARG A 187 14.25 -35.51 54.59
N SER A 188 14.67 -36.12 53.48
CA SER A 188 15.76 -37.04 53.02
C SER A 188 15.35 -37.40 51.56
N ARG A 189 16.16 -37.47 50.49
CA ARG A 189 17.11 -38.55 50.14
C ARG A 189 17.64 -38.32 48.69
N LYS A 190 18.98 -38.43 48.52
CA LYS A 190 19.78 -39.16 47.48
C LYS A 190 19.52 -38.90 45.98
N SER A 191 20.46 -38.89 45.03
CA SER A 191 21.92 -39.11 44.88
C SER A 191 22.15 -39.13 43.34
N VAL A 192 23.25 -38.73 42.67
CA VAL A 192 24.61 -39.30 42.64
C VAL A 192 25.48 -38.35 41.78
N SER A 193 26.73 -38.15 42.20
CA SER A 193 27.82 -37.46 41.51
C SER A 193 29.00 -38.42 41.27
N LYS A 194 29.87 -38.14 40.28
CA LYS A 194 31.31 -38.49 40.26
C LYS A 194 32.06 -37.29 39.63
N GLN A 195 32.79 -36.44 40.36
CA GLN A 195 34.16 -36.53 40.92
C GLN A 195 35.27 -36.73 39.86
N ARG A 196 36.12 -35.71 39.61
CA ARG A 196 37.47 -35.39 40.22
C ARG A 196 38.60 -35.94 39.34
N ASN A 197 39.82 -35.40 39.20
CA ASN A 197 40.75 -34.56 39.98
C ASN A 197 41.82 -34.03 38.96
N GLN A 198 42.33 -32.79 39.02
CA GLN A 198 43.45 -32.21 39.80
C GLN A 198 44.90 -32.73 39.56
N GLY A 199 45.82 -31.76 39.41
CA GLY A 199 47.28 -31.79 39.62
C GLY A 199 48.06 -31.42 38.34
N GLY A 200 48.97 -30.44 38.23
CA GLY A 200 49.66 -29.53 39.15
C GLY A 200 51.19 -29.72 39.05
N SER A 201 51.98 -28.72 38.59
CA SER A 201 53.34 -28.35 39.08
C SER A 201 54.17 -27.41 38.15
N ASN A 202 54.58 -26.26 38.71
CA ASN A 202 55.85 -25.49 38.72
C ASN A 202 56.93 -25.48 37.60
N GLY A 203 57.43 -24.24 37.36
CA GLY A 203 58.86 -23.81 37.21
C GLY A 203 59.36 -23.57 35.77
N SER A 204 60.36 -22.75 35.41
CA SER A 204 61.05 -21.54 35.91
C SER A 204 62.23 -21.25 34.93
N LEU A 205 62.43 -19.99 34.50
CA LEU A 205 63.68 -19.28 34.08
C LEU A 205 64.65 -19.76 32.95
N GLY A 206 65.17 -18.76 32.18
CA GLY A 206 66.47 -18.70 31.46
C GLY A 206 66.36 -18.68 29.91
N MET A 207 66.58 -17.57 29.16
CA MET A 207 67.80 -16.81 28.76
C MET A 207 68.75 -17.47 27.73
N GLU A 208 69.03 -16.71 26.64
CA GLU A 208 70.20 -16.71 25.71
C GLU A 208 70.41 -17.98 24.85
N GLU A 209 70.98 -18.02 23.64
CA GLU A 209 71.59 -17.08 22.67
C GLU A 209 71.71 -17.82 21.31
N GLU A 210 72.03 -17.04 20.28
CA GLU A 210 72.45 -17.21 18.87
C GLU A 210 72.92 -18.55 18.24
N ASN A 211 72.93 -18.48 16.89
CA ASN A 211 73.62 -19.27 15.84
C ASN A 211 72.87 -20.50 15.31
N GLU A 212 72.94 -20.91 14.04
CA GLU A 212 73.35 -20.42 12.71
C GLU A 212 72.93 -21.58 11.77
N ASP A 213 72.57 -21.29 10.52
CA ASP A 213 72.68 -22.10 9.29
C ASP A 213 72.57 -23.65 9.34
N GLU A 214 71.61 -24.21 8.59
CA GLU A 214 71.88 -25.07 7.41
C GLU A 214 70.58 -25.62 6.80
N ASP A 215 70.40 -25.27 5.53
CA ASP A 215 69.81 -25.96 4.37
C ASP A 215 68.97 -27.25 4.49
N MET A 216 67.95 -27.25 3.62
CA MET A 216 67.42 -28.35 2.80
C MET A 216 66.07 -29.02 3.18
N ASP A 217 65.27 -29.05 2.11
CA ASP A 217 64.21 -29.98 1.73
C ASP A 217 62.78 -29.72 2.22
N GLU A 218 62.10 -28.93 1.38
CA GLU A 218 60.65 -28.93 1.15
C GLU A 218 60.12 -30.35 0.86
N SER A 219 59.42 -30.91 1.83
CA SER A 219 58.27 -31.78 1.57
C SER A 219 57.28 -31.66 2.73
N ASN A 220 56.38 -30.68 2.65
CA ASN A 220 55.21 -30.62 3.52
C ASN A 220 53.95 -30.65 2.66
N GLU A 221 53.27 -31.79 2.74
CA GLU A 221 51.85 -31.95 2.46
C GLU A 221 51.09 -30.84 3.20
N VAL A 222 50.42 -29.97 2.44
CA VAL A 222 49.51 -28.97 3.01
C VAL A 222 48.23 -29.69 3.38
N ASP A 223 48.05 -29.93 4.68
CA ASP A 223 46.77 -30.28 5.28
C ASP A 223 45.76 -29.13 5.05
N ASP A 224 44.97 -29.27 3.99
CA ASP A 224 43.93 -28.34 3.50
C ASP A 224 42.70 -28.22 4.44
N ASN A 225 42.83 -28.63 5.70
CA ASN A 225 41.75 -28.61 6.70
C ASN A 225 41.81 -27.39 7.63
N GLY A 226 42.77 -26.49 7.43
CA GLY A 226 42.96 -25.28 8.25
C GLY A 226 42.13 -24.08 7.81
N GLU A 227 41.87 -23.91 6.51
CA GLU A 227 41.30 -22.67 5.95
C GLU A 227 39.81 -22.49 6.26
N GLU A 228 39.04 -23.58 6.38
CA GLU A 228 37.62 -23.53 6.68
C GLU A 228 37.35 -23.08 8.13
N ASP A 229 38.25 -23.40 9.08
CA ASP A 229 38.14 -22.95 10.47
C ASP A 229 38.58 -21.48 10.62
N THR A 230 39.55 -21.01 9.83
CA THR A 230 39.91 -19.58 9.78
C THR A 230 38.80 -18.74 9.14
N MET A 231 38.20 -19.18 8.03
CA MET A 231 37.05 -18.50 7.42
C MET A 231 35.82 -18.54 8.32
N SER A 232 35.58 -19.65 9.03
CA SER A 232 34.49 -19.75 10.02
C SER A 232 34.72 -18.84 11.22
N ARG A 233 35.96 -18.70 11.71
CA ARG A 233 36.32 -17.72 12.75
C ARG A 233 36.19 -16.29 12.26
N MET A 234 36.57 -16.01 11.02
CA MET A 234 36.47 -14.67 10.43
C MET A 234 35.01 -14.29 10.18
N ARG A 235 34.16 -15.20 9.68
CA ARG A 235 32.71 -15.03 9.59
C ARG A 235 32.08 -14.82 10.96
N ARG A 236 32.40 -15.63 11.97
CA ARG A 236 31.93 -15.41 13.36
C ARG A 236 32.39 -14.07 13.92
N LYS A 237 33.61 -13.61 13.62
CA LYS A 237 34.14 -12.33 14.09
C LYS A 237 33.48 -11.15 13.38
N VAL A 238 33.25 -11.24 12.07
CA VAL A 238 32.49 -10.25 11.27
C VAL A 238 31.03 -10.20 11.73
N GLU A 239 30.41 -11.34 11.99
CA GLU A 239 29.04 -11.44 12.49
C GLU A 239 28.92 -10.95 13.94
N GLN A 240 29.91 -11.20 14.79
CA GLN A 240 29.99 -10.66 16.14
C GLN A 240 30.20 -9.13 16.14
N VAL A 241 31.02 -8.60 15.23
CA VAL A 241 31.18 -7.14 15.02
C VAL A 241 29.89 -6.52 14.49
N ARG A 242 29.20 -7.18 13.54
CA ARG A 242 27.88 -6.76 13.02
C ARG A 242 26.80 -6.75 14.12
N LEU A 243 26.73 -7.80 14.95
CA LEU A 243 25.79 -7.88 16.07
C LEU A 243 26.09 -6.86 17.18
N GLN A 244 27.35 -6.42 17.32
CA GLN A 244 27.71 -5.33 18.25
C GLN A 244 27.35 -3.95 17.70
N GLY A 245 27.38 -3.74 16.37
CA GLY A 245 26.90 -2.51 15.73
C GLY A 245 25.40 -2.25 15.93
N ASN A 246 24.58 -3.31 15.84
CA ASN A 246 23.12 -3.23 16.01
C ASN A 246 22.62 -2.84 17.42
N ARG A 247 23.51 -2.65 18.41
CA ARG A 247 23.14 -2.44 19.84
C ARG A 247 22.96 -0.97 20.25
N ARG A 248 22.86 -0.02 19.33
CA ARG A 248 23.03 1.40 19.67
C ARG A 248 21.92 2.35 19.24
N GLN A 249 20.82 1.88 18.64
CA GLN A 249 19.65 2.71 18.45
C GLN A 249 18.98 3.01 19.79
N LEU A 250 18.83 4.30 20.07
CA LEU A 250 18.20 4.82 21.28
C LEU A 250 16.94 5.60 20.90
N LEU A 251 15.86 5.32 21.62
CA LEU A 251 14.62 6.08 21.62
C LEU A 251 14.61 6.95 22.86
N ALA A 252 14.73 8.27 22.68
CA ALA A 252 14.64 9.24 23.77
C ALA A 252 13.20 9.79 23.84
N LEU A 253 12.62 9.70 25.03
CA LEU A 253 11.27 10.15 25.35
C LEU A 253 11.32 11.27 26.38
N GLY A 254 10.75 12.43 26.07
CA GLY A 254 10.58 13.53 27.01
C GLY A 254 9.18 13.55 27.55
N HIS A 255 9.09 13.62 28.85
CA HIS A 255 7.85 13.56 29.60
C HIS A 255 7.41 14.96 30.03
N ARG A 256 6.09 15.15 30.14
CA ARG A 256 5.47 16.41 30.60
C ARG A 256 5.88 16.79 32.02
N ASN A 257 6.21 15.82 32.86
CA ASN A 257 6.70 16.03 34.22
C ASN A 257 8.21 16.27 34.29
N GLY A 258 8.86 16.48 33.14
CA GLY A 258 10.24 16.92 33.04
C GLY A 258 11.30 15.84 33.07
N TRP A 259 10.91 14.58 32.95
CA TRP A 259 11.86 13.48 32.79
C TRP A 259 12.20 13.25 31.31
N VAL A 260 13.43 12.87 31.03
CA VAL A 260 13.88 12.29 29.78
C VAL A 260 14.21 10.83 30.05
N THR A 261 13.56 9.91 29.35
CA THR A 261 13.79 8.46 29.44
C THR A 261 14.37 7.95 28.14
N ILE A 262 15.40 7.11 28.21
CA ILE A 262 15.96 6.45 27.02
C ILE A 262 15.62 4.97 27.02
N TYR A 263 15.15 4.49 25.88
CA TYR A 263 14.94 3.09 25.58
C TYR A 263 15.96 2.64 24.55
N LYS A 264 16.55 1.48 24.81
CA LYS A 264 17.33 0.76 23.81
C LYS A 264 16.36 -0.20 23.14
N PHE A 265 16.30 -0.26 21.80
CA PHE A 265 15.33 -1.13 21.10
C PHE A 265 15.40 -2.62 21.51
N THR A 266 16.50 -3.06 22.14
CA THR A 266 16.71 -4.43 22.62
C THR A 266 16.48 -4.65 24.13
N VAL A 267 16.32 -3.61 24.94
CA VAL A 267 16.27 -3.72 26.42
C VAL A 267 15.25 -2.73 27.02
N SER A 268 14.54 -3.14 28.08
CA SER A 268 13.68 -2.24 28.88
C SER A 268 14.46 -1.01 29.39
N ALA A 269 13.83 0.17 29.39
CA ALA A 269 14.34 1.49 29.80
C ALA A 269 15.72 1.52 30.49
N ASN A 270 16.70 2.19 29.87
CA ASN A 270 18.11 2.19 30.29
C ASN A 270 18.56 3.45 31.05
N GLY A 271 17.64 4.33 31.42
CA GLY A 271 17.96 5.50 32.25
C GLY A 271 16.89 6.58 32.20
N GLN A 272 16.83 7.37 33.28
CA GLN A 272 15.96 8.54 33.39
C GLN A 272 16.75 9.71 33.95
N ILE A 273 16.52 10.91 33.41
CA ILE A 273 17.11 12.15 33.90
C ILE A 273 16.07 13.25 33.95
N HIS A 274 16.06 14.05 35.02
CA HIS A 274 15.09 15.14 35.17
C HIS A 274 15.70 16.45 34.66
N CYS A 275 15.07 17.03 33.64
CA CYS A 275 15.49 18.29 33.00
C CYS A 275 14.46 19.41 33.18
N GLY A 276 13.29 19.15 33.77
CA GLY A 276 12.15 20.06 33.71
C GLY A 276 11.32 19.81 32.45
N LYS A 277 10.09 20.35 32.39
CA LYS A 277 9.10 20.00 31.36
C LYS A 277 9.69 20.18 29.95
N VAL A 278 9.95 19.06 29.29
CA VAL A 278 10.62 19.05 27.98
C VAL A 278 9.62 19.49 26.92
N THR A 279 10.06 20.34 26.00
CA THR A 279 9.22 20.90 24.92
C THR A 279 9.74 20.56 23.54
N SER A 280 11.04 20.30 23.41
CA SER A 280 11.68 19.95 22.14
C SER A 280 12.89 19.04 22.36
N PHE A 281 13.24 18.26 21.33
CA PHE A 281 14.47 17.48 21.29
C PHE A 281 15.17 17.60 19.95
N ALA A 282 16.48 17.41 19.99
CA ALA A 282 17.25 16.92 18.86
C ALA A 282 18.18 15.80 19.32
N THR A 283 18.49 14.87 18.44
CA THR A 283 19.55 13.88 18.68
C THR A 283 20.53 13.89 17.55
N LEU A 284 21.79 13.63 17.90
CA LEU A 284 22.84 13.41 16.92
C LEU A 284 23.62 12.18 17.33
N SER A 285 23.70 11.23 16.41
CA SER A 285 24.62 10.11 16.48
C SER A 285 25.61 10.29 15.34
N LYS A 286 26.90 10.47 15.63
CA LYS A 286 27.89 10.58 14.55
C LYS A 286 27.99 9.24 13.84
N GLN A 287 28.21 9.28 12.53
CA GLN A 287 28.46 8.10 11.68
C GLN A 287 29.73 7.31 12.08
N ARG A 288 30.63 7.89 12.90
CA ARG A 288 31.86 7.19 13.30
C ARG A 288 31.56 6.14 14.36
N ALA A 289 31.88 4.88 14.03
CA ALA A 289 31.86 3.76 14.95
C ALA A 289 32.56 4.13 16.28
N GLY A 290 31.80 4.19 17.37
CA GLY A 290 32.32 4.49 18.71
C GLY A 290 31.85 5.81 19.33
N SER A 291 31.29 6.76 18.58
CA SER A 291 30.78 7.98 19.21
C SER A 291 29.54 7.72 20.05
N THR A 292 29.51 8.26 21.27
CA THR A 292 28.30 8.29 22.11
C THR A 292 27.26 9.22 21.50
N PRO A 293 26.00 8.79 21.36
CA PRO A 293 24.94 9.67 20.89
C PRO A 293 24.74 10.82 21.87
N VAL A 294 24.44 12.00 21.32
CA VAL A 294 24.15 13.21 22.06
C VAL A 294 22.69 13.56 21.87
N ILE A 295 22.04 13.87 22.98
CA ILE A 295 20.63 14.25 23.03
C ILE A 295 20.58 15.67 23.58
N VAL A 296 19.88 16.55 22.90
CA VAL A 296 19.67 17.92 23.37
C VAL A 296 18.19 18.11 23.66
N ALA A 297 17.87 18.48 24.89
CA ALA A 297 16.50 18.64 25.38
C ALA A 297 16.23 20.11 25.72
N GLY A 298 15.21 20.68 25.10
CA GLY A 298 14.70 22.01 25.39
C GLY A 298 13.53 21.94 26.35
N THR A 299 13.38 22.95 27.21
CA THR A 299 12.34 22.95 28.25
C THR A 299 11.40 24.14 28.15
N SER A 300 10.25 24.02 28.82
CA SER A 300 9.30 25.13 28.92
C SER A 300 9.79 26.30 29.75
N GLU A 301 10.88 26.12 30.51
CA GLU A 301 11.53 27.15 31.31
C GLU A 301 12.65 27.87 30.54
N GLY A 302 12.75 27.67 29.23
CA GLY A 302 13.79 28.29 28.42
C GLY A 302 15.19 27.79 28.78
N ARG A 303 15.33 26.52 29.21
CA ARG A 303 16.64 25.86 29.44
C ARG A 303 16.89 24.79 28.41
N VAL A 304 18.16 24.62 28.04
CA VAL A 304 18.61 23.55 27.14
C VAL A 304 19.64 22.67 27.85
N PHE A 305 19.41 21.37 27.82
CA PHE A 305 20.28 20.36 28.40
C PHE A 305 20.91 19.53 27.29
N VAL A 306 22.25 19.47 27.27
CA VAL A 306 22.99 18.53 26.41
C VAL A 306 23.31 17.30 27.25
N ILE A 307 22.77 16.17 26.83
CA ILE A 307 22.80 14.90 27.55
C ILE A 307 23.63 13.93 26.73
N LYS A 308 24.63 13.34 27.37
CA LYS A 308 25.47 12.30 26.76
C LYS A 308 25.00 10.93 27.25
N TYR A 309 24.86 9.99 26.32
CA TYR A 309 24.60 8.60 26.65
C TYR A 309 25.90 7.79 26.68
N ASP A 310 26.30 7.34 27.86
CA ASP A 310 27.41 6.41 28.03
C ASP A 310 26.91 4.96 28.02
N SER A 311 27.14 4.29 26.89
CA SER A 311 26.80 2.88 26.71
C SER A 311 27.55 1.92 27.63
N ALA A 312 28.64 2.35 28.28
CA ALA A 312 29.39 1.50 29.22
C ALA A 312 28.71 1.39 30.60
N SER A 313 27.83 2.34 30.93
CA SER A 313 27.14 2.41 32.22
C SER A 313 25.68 2.00 32.04
N ASP A 314 25.42 0.67 32.00
CA ASP A 314 24.10 0.10 31.69
C ASP A 314 22.94 0.54 32.63
N ALA A 315 23.23 1.16 33.79
CA ALA A 315 22.20 1.59 34.77
C ALA A 315 22.14 3.10 35.06
N GLN A 316 23.19 3.86 34.73
CA GLN A 316 23.27 5.33 34.94
C GLN A 316 23.84 6.05 33.72
N GLY A 317 23.70 5.46 32.53
CA GLY A 317 24.34 5.94 31.31
C GLY A 317 23.92 7.33 30.84
N LEU A 318 22.97 7.99 31.52
CA LEU A 318 22.57 9.35 31.22
C LEU A 318 23.26 10.35 32.13
N GLN A 319 24.13 11.17 31.55
CA GLN A 319 24.75 12.30 32.24
C GLN A 319 24.40 13.60 31.51
N VAL A 320 23.87 14.58 32.25
CA VAL A 320 23.84 15.97 31.75
C VAL A 320 25.28 16.41 31.62
N GLN A 321 25.69 16.67 30.39
CA GLN A 321 27.04 17.10 30.07
C GLN A 321 27.18 18.62 30.25
N MET A 322 26.16 19.37 29.85
CA MET A 322 26.09 20.82 30.03
C MET A 322 24.64 21.31 30.02
N ALA A 323 24.41 22.45 30.66
CA ALA A 323 23.18 23.23 30.55
C ALA A 323 23.53 24.61 29.95
N LEU A 324 22.77 25.05 28.96
CA LEU A 324 22.93 26.38 28.36
C LEU A 324 22.14 27.39 29.19
N GLU A 325 22.82 28.38 29.76
CA GLU A 325 22.22 29.40 30.63
C GLU A 325 22.11 30.78 29.98
N ASP A 326 22.84 31.01 28.88
CA ASP A 326 22.97 32.26 28.14
C ASP A 326 22.04 32.33 26.92
N LEU A 327 20.82 31.83 27.07
CA LEU A 327 19.77 31.96 26.06
C LEU A 327 19.26 33.40 26.00
N HIS A 328 18.84 33.84 24.81
CA HIS A 328 18.42 35.22 24.58
C HIS A 328 17.26 35.62 25.51
N SER A 329 16.24 34.75 25.60
CA SER A 329 15.16 34.88 26.56
C SER A 329 15.30 33.85 27.68
N LYS A 330 15.09 34.29 28.93
CA LYS A 330 15.02 33.38 30.08
C LYS A 330 13.61 32.86 30.35
N ASN A 331 12.60 33.49 29.74
CA ASN A 331 11.20 33.24 30.04
C ASN A 331 10.49 32.46 28.94
N LEU A 332 10.99 32.55 27.69
CA LEU A 332 10.39 31.88 26.56
C LEU A 332 10.74 30.40 26.55
N PRO A 333 9.74 29.52 26.35
CA PRO A 333 9.96 28.09 26.23
C PRO A 333 10.75 27.79 24.95
N ILE A 334 11.52 26.69 24.97
CA ILE A 334 12.22 26.23 23.78
C ILE A 334 11.21 25.57 22.83
N SER A 335 10.97 26.18 21.67
CA SER A 335 9.99 25.67 20.70
C SER A 335 10.61 24.80 19.62
N SER A 336 11.90 24.96 19.30
CA SER A 336 12.59 24.19 18.27
C SER A 336 14.07 23.99 18.62
N ILE A 337 14.63 22.83 18.25
CA ILE A 337 16.06 22.54 18.40
C ILE A 337 16.54 21.84 17.14
N THR A 338 17.65 22.32 16.58
CA THR A 338 18.35 21.67 15.45
C THR A 338 19.80 21.46 15.83
N LEU A 339 20.33 20.27 15.57
CA LEU A 339 21.68 19.87 15.94
C LEU A 339 22.39 19.25 14.74
N GLU A 340 23.50 19.86 14.31
CA GLU A 340 24.19 19.51 13.07
C GLU A 340 25.70 19.31 13.29
N PRO A 341 26.31 18.26 12.73
CA PRO A 341 27.75 18.06 12.82
C PRO A 341 28.48 19.08 11.94
N THR A 342 29.57 19.64 12.46
CA THR A 342 30.45 20.50 11.65
C THR A 342 31.61 19.70 11.04
N LYS A 343 32.32 20.30 10.08
CA LYS A 343 33.58 19.74 9.52
C LYS A 343 34.67 19.61 10.59
N GLU A 344 34.62 20.43 11.64
CA GLU A 344 35.55 20.34 12.77
C GLU A 344 35.22 19.13 13.65
N LYS A 345 36.24 18.31 13.94
CA LYS A 345 36.07 17.16 14.83
C LYS A 345 35.60 17.66 16.20
N ASP A 346 34.48 17.10 16.65
CA ASP A 346 33.91 17.32 18.00
C ASP A 346 33.24 18.67 18.25
N VAL A 347 33.03 19.45 17.19
CA VAL A 347 32.20 20.65 17.24
C VAL A 347 30.85 20.38 16.58
N LEU A 348 29.77 20.63 17.32
CA LEU A 348 28.40 20.58 16.83
C LEU A 348 27.85 21.99 16.73
N LEU A 349 27.05 22.25 15.70
CA LEU A 349 26.25 23.46 15.59
C LEU A 349 24.88 23.18 16.18
N LEU A 350 24.46 24.00 17.14
CA LEU A 350 23.15 23.92 17.78
C LEU A 350 22.39 25.21 17.53
N ALA A 351 21.22 25.11 16.90
CA ALA A 351 20.26 26.19 16.79
C ALA A 351 19.10 25.94 17.76
N VAL A 352 18.80 26.93 18.61
CA VAL A 352 17.77 26.84 19.66
C VAL A 352 16.71 27.91 19.41
N GLY A 353 15.56 27.49 18.92
CA GLY A 353 14.37 28.34 18.77
C GLY A 353 13.63 28.50 20.09
N GLN A 354 13.38 29.75 20.48
CA GLN A 354 12.59 30.15 21.62
C GLN A 354 11.34 30.90 21.14
N GLY A 355 10.19 30.59 21.73
CA GLY A 355 8.94 31.26 21.40
C GLY A 355 7.75 30.54 22.03
N MET A 356 6.56 31.11 21.89
CA MET A 356 5.35 30.59 22.52
C MET A 356 5.00 29.17 22.06
N LEU A 357 4.50 28.37 23.01
CA LEU A 357 3.93 27.05 22.73
C LEU A 357 2.44 27.20 22.37
N PRO A 358 1.88 26.31 21.54
CA PRO A 358 0.44 26.29 21.25
C PRO A 358 -0.40 26.27 22.53
N GLY A 359 -1.34 27.20 22.65
CA GLY A 359 -2.26 27.30 23.81
C GLY A 359 -1.66 27.93 25.08
N SER A 360 -0.43 28.47 25.03
CA SER A 360 0.11 29.29 26.13
C SER A 360 -0.49 30.71 26.12
N LYS A 361 -0.65 31.34 27.29
CA LYS A 361 -1.17 32.72 27.39
C LYS A 361 -0.09 33.71 26.89
N GLY A 362 -0.51 34.75 26.17
CA GLY A 362 0.32 35.75 25.49
C GLY A 362 1.60 36.16 26.21
N CYS A 363 2.70 36.23 25.48
CA CYS A 363 4.00 36.70 25.92
C CYS A 363 4.49 37.79 24.98
N GLU A 364 4.81 38.97 25.53
CA GLU A 364 5.27 40.13 24.77
C GLU A 364 6.70 39.99 24.20
N GLU A 365 7.40 38.89 24.51
CA GLU A 365 8.76 38.66 24.02
C GLU A 365 8.77 38.07 22.60
N ARG A 366 9.62 38.63 21.73
CA ARG A 366 9.77 38.19 20.34
C ARG A 366 10.40 36.80 20.27
N PRO A 367 9.96 35.92 19.35
CA PRO A 367 10.60 34.64 19.16
C PRO A 367 12.03 34.83 18.64
N THR A 368 12.95 33.99 19.10
CA THR A 368 14.39 34.12 18.82
C THR A 368 15.01 32.77 18.50
N VAL A 369 16.06 32.74 17.70
CA VAL A 369 16.89 31.54 17.50
C VAL A 369 18.31 31.84 17.97
N SER A 370 18.76 31.19 19.03
CA SER A 370 20.13 31.30 19.54
C SER A 370 21.02 30.22 18.91
N ILE A 371 22.20 30.60 18.42
CA ILE A 371 23.09 29.72 17.64
C ILE A 371 24.38 29.47 18.43
N TYR A 372 24.73 28.20 18.66
CA TYR A 372 25.87 27.78 19.46
C TYR A 372 26.81 26.84 18.70
N TYR A 373 28.11 26.95 18.96
CA TYR A 373 29.03 25.83 18.81
C TYR A 373 29.17 25.07 20.12
N LEU A 374 28.88 23.78 20.11
CA LEU A 374 29.10 22.87 21.24
C LEU A 374 30.39 22.09 21.01
N ARG A 375 31.33 22.06 21.97
CA ARG A 375 32.44 21.10 21.94
C ARG A 375 32.29 20.07 23.04
N LEU A 376 31.79 18.91 22.62
CA LEU A 376 31.41 17.84 23.52
C LEU A 376 32.57 17.33 24.37
N LEU A 377 33.80 17.25 23.86
CA LEU A 377 34.92 16.71 24.66
C LEU A 377 35.30 17.60 25.84
N ARG A 378 35.14 18.92 25.70
CA ARG A 378 35.48 19.90 26.74
C ARG A 378 34.31 20.25 27.62
N SER A 379 33.10 19.80 27.25
CA SER A 379 31.86 20.27 27.84
C SER A 379 31.80 21.80 27.85
N ASP A 380 32.30 22.44 26.80
CA ASP A 380 32.22 23.88 26.56
C ASP A 380 31.26 24.17 25.40
N TYR A 381 30.67 25.36 25.44
CA TYR A 381 29.87 25.87 24.35
C TYR A 381 30.22 27.33 24.10
N ARG A 382 29.89 27.82 22.91
CA ARG A 382 30.10 29.21 22.52
C ARG A 382 28.89 29.71 21.75
N LEU A 383 28.23 30.75 22.26
CA LEU A 383 27.23 31.50 21.51
C LEU A 383 27.89 32.23 20.32
N LEU A 384 27.35 32.02 19.13
CA LEU A 384 27.80 32.66 17.89
C LEU A 384 26.97 33.90 17.57
N GLY A 385 25.70 33.89 17.95
CA GLY A 385 24.76 34.98 17.72
C GLY A 385 23.31 34.54 17.93
N TYR A 386 22.38 35.45 17.67
CA TYR A 386 20.96 35.19 17.70
C TYR A 386 20.29 35.73 16.43
N VAL A 387 19.17 35.14 16.07
CA VAL A 387 18.34 35.53 14.93
C VAL A 387 16.96 35.87 15.45
N GLN A 388 16.48 37.05 15.09
CA GLN A 388 15.11 37.49 15.34
C GLN A 388 14.43 37.76 14.02
N PRO A 389 13.12 37.55 13.93
CA PRO A 389 12.38 38.00 12.77
C PRO A 389 12.40 39.54 12.67
N PRO A 390 12.32 40.08 11.45
CA PRO A 390 12.23 41.52 11.24
C PRO A 390 10.93 42.05 11.85
N MET A 391 10.99 43.26 12.38
CA MET A 391 9.81 44.01 12.80
C MET A 391 9.95 45.45 12.34
N LEU A 392 8.85 46.06 11.89
CA LEU A 392 8.86 47.48 11.54
C LEU A 392 9.00 48.32 12.81
N GLU A 393 9.59 49.50 12.67
CA GLU A 393 9.76 50.42 13.79
C GLU A 393 8.39 50.80 14.37
N GLY A 394 8.17 50.51 15.66
CA GLY A 394 6.91 50.74 16.36
C GLY A 394 5.97 49.53 16.45
N GLU A 395 6.24 48.42 15.77
CA GLU A 395 5.43 47.20 15.91
C GLU A 395 5.72 46.48 17.25
N ILE A 396 4.66 46.05 17.92
CA ILE A 396 4.70 45.22 19.14
C ILE A 396 4.21 43.82 18.76
N ALA A 397 5.02 42.80 19.06
CA ALA A 397 4.64 41.41 18.88
C ALA A 397 3.84 40.98 20.12
N ASN A 398 2.58 40.61 19.92
CA ASN A 398 1.73 40.11 20.99
C ASN A 398 2.03 38.64 21.29
N GLU A 399 2.32 37.88 20.23
CA GLU A 399 2.65 36.46 20.31
C GLU A 399 3.65 36.12 19.20
N GLY A 400 4.52 35.15 19.43
CA GLY A 400 5.33 34.62 18.35
C GLY A 400 6.05 33.32 18.71
N ARG A 401 6.32 32.51 17.69
CA ARG A 401 6.97 31.20 17.82
C ARG A 401 8.02 30.99 16.73
N THR A 402 9.11 30.31 17.09
CA THR A 402 9.98 29.69 16.08
C THR A 402 9.28 28.41 15.61
N LEU A 403 8.91 28.39 14.33
CA LEU A 403 8.20 27.27 13.70
C LEU A 403 9.15 26.11 13.42
N ALA A 404 10.29 26.41 12.81
CA ALA A 404 11.31 25.44 12.49
C ALA A 404 12.66 26.11 12.27
N THR A 405 13.72 25.34 12.52
CA THR A 405 15.10 25.69 12.26
C THR A 405 15.76 24.55 11.49
N THR A 406 16.60 24.90 10.53
CA THR A 406 17.36 23.91 9.74
C THR A 406 18.70 24.51 9.32
N VAL A 407 19.68 23.65 9.05
CA VAL A 407 21.02 24.07 8.64
C VAL A 407 21.30 23.48 7.27
N SER A 408 21.87 24.29 6.39
CA SER A 408 22.43 23.86 5.12
C SER A 408 23.93 24.14 5.09
N GLN A 409 24.67 23.34 4.33
CA GLN A 409 26.08 23.58 4.06
C GLN A 409 26.26 23.84 2.58
N ASP A 410 26.88 24.96 2.24
CA ASP A 410 27.24 25.33 0.87
C ASP A 410 28.76 25.51 0.75
N VAL A 411 29.21 25.96 -0.43
CA VAL A 411 30.61 26.31 -0.70
C VAL A 411 31.10 27.48 0.18
N ASN A 412 30.19 28.34 0.63
CA ASN A 412 30.50 29.56 1.38
C ASN A 412 30.42 29.38 2.90
N GLY A 413 30.01 28.22 3.41
CA GLY A 413 29.95 27.93 4.84
C GLY A 413 28.70 27.17 5.27
N LEU A 414 28.27 27.42 6.51
CA LEU A 414 27.01 26.90 7.04
C LEU A 414 25.99 28.03 6.99
N ARG A 415 24.79 27.76 6.46
CA ARG A 415 23.64 28.67 6.53
C ARG A 415 22.60 28.08 7.48
N ILE A 416 22.02 28.92 8.33
CA ILE A 416 20.87 28.55 9.16
C ILE A 416 19.65 29.24 8.59
N HIS A 417 18.59 28.47 8.41
CA HIS A 417 17.28 28.96 7.99
C HIS A 417 16.31 28.83 9.16
N CYS A 418 15.66 29.93 9.50
CA CYS A 418 14.72 30.04 10.62
C CYS A 418 13.37 30.53 10.08
N ALA A 419 12.29 29.80 10.36
CA ALA A 419 10.94 30.34 10.17
C ALA A 419 10.32 30.76 11.49
N PHE A 420 9.72 31.94 11.46
CA PHE A 420 9.01 32.52 12.59
C PHE A 420 7.55 32.76 12.21
N SER A 421 6.67 32.60 13.18
CA SER A 421 5.27 33.05 13.12
C SER A 421 5.08 34.08 14.23
N ILE A 422 4.57 35.26 13.89
CA ILE A 422 4.46 36.41 14.78
C ILE A 422 3.10 37.05 14.59
N GLN A 423 2.38 37.21 15.68
CA GLN A 423 1.19 38.02 15.73
C GLN A 423 1.56 39.42 16.18
N VAL A 424 1.44 40.38 15.27
CA VAL A 424 1.68 41.80 15.55
C VAL A 424 0.36 42.45 15.97
N GLU A 425 0.40 43.37 16.93
CA GLU A 425 -0.79 44.10 17.38
C GLU A 425 -1.47 44.80 16.19
N GLN A 426 -2.77 44.53 15.97
CA GLN A 426 -3.58 45.06 14.86
C GLN A 426 -3.19 44.61 13.45
N ALA A 427 -2.31 43.61 13.31
CA ALA A 427 -1.96 43.01 12.02
C ALA A 427 -2.23 41.49 12.02
N PRO A 428 -2.48 40.89 10.85
CA PRO A 428 -2.56 39.45 10.75
C PRO A 428 -1.22 38.82 11.11
N LEU A 429 -1.21 37.63 11.73
CA LEU A 429 -0.69 36.48 11.00
C LEU A 429 0.64 36.59 10.23
N ARG A 430 1.75 37.14 10.73
CA ARG A 430 2.98 37.25 9.91
C ARG A 430 3.89 36.05 10.04
N SER A 431 4.49 35.72 8.91
CA SER A 431 5.33 34.56 8.73
C SER A 431 6.62 34.97 8.04
N ASN A 432 7.74 34.82 8.74
CA ASN A 432 9.04 35.32 8.28
C ASN A 432 10.02 34.17 8.10
N LEU A 433 10.75 34.19 6.99
CA LEU A 433 11.90 33.33 6.77
C LEU A 433 13.18 34.17 6.89
N THR A 434 14.09 33.73 7.74
CA THR A 434 15.39 34.41 7.92
C THR A 434 16.51 33.42 7.66
N THR A 435 17.43 33.81 6.77
CA THR A 435 18.63 33.02 6.43
C THR A 435 19.88 33.74 6.91
N VAL A 436 20.74 33.00 7.59
CA VAL A 436 21.92 33.56 8.26
C VAL A 436 23.15 32.72 7.96
N GLN A 437 24.25 33.37 7.55
CA GLN A 437 25.52 32.69 7.31
C GLN A 437 26.35 32.63 8.59
N ILE A 438 27.03 31.51 8.77
CA ILE A 438 28.05 31.35 9.80
C ILE A 438 29.41 31.34 9.14
N ASN A 439 30.18 32.41 9.33
CA ASN A 439 31.53 32.54 8.80
C ASN A 439 32.54 32.52 9.94
N ASN A 440 33.33 31.43 10.05
CA ASN A 440 34.57 31.28 10.84
C ASN A 440 34.64 32.00 12.21
N LYS A 441 33.49 32.19 12.89
CA LYS A 441 33.22 32.61 14.29
C LYS A 441 32.04 33.60 14.46
N ASP A 442 31.58 34.25 13.40
CA ASP A 442 30.53 35.27 13.49
C ASP A 442 29.29 34.91 12.65
N VAL A 443 28.13 35.29 13.17
CA VAL A 443 26.82 35.16 12.54
C VAL A 443 26.56 36.43 11.74
N ARG A 444 26.45 36.32 10.41
CA ARG A 444 26.10 37.44 9.52
C ARG A 444 24.72 37.22 8.95
N HIS A 445 23.82 38.18 9.19
CA HIS A 445 22.51 38.20 8.52
C HIS A 445 22.73 38.35 7.01
N LEU A 446 22.31 37.35 6.25
CA LEU A 446 22.40 37.36 4.79
C LEU A 446 21.12 37.93 4.20
N ASP A 447 19.98 37.38 4.61
CA ASP A 447 18.71 37.66 3.96
C ASP A 447 17.53 37.44 4.90
N VAL A 448 16.53 38.30 4.75
CA VAL A 448 15.29 38.27 5.51
C VAL A 448 14.16 38.46 4.52
N VAL A 449 13.37 37.40 4.34
CA VAL A 449 12.29 37.37 3.36
C VAL A 449 10.98 37.22 4.12
N GLU A 450 10.10 38.22 4.00
CA GLU A 450 8.72 38.09 4.44
C GLU A 450 8.00 37.14 3.47
N MET A 451 7.44 36.04 3.97
CA MET A 451 6.86 34.99 3.12
C MET A 451 5.67 35.50 2.28
N THR A 452 4.97 36.51 2.78
CA THR A 452 3.84 37.16 2.10
C THR A 452 4.27 38.09 0.96
N ALA A 453 5.54 38.52 0.92
CA ALA A 453 6.07 39.47 -0.06
C ALA A 453 6.76 38.80 -1.25
N ILE A 454 6.85 37.46 -1.29
CA ILE A 454 7.45 36.72 -2.40
C ILE A 454 6.46 36.69 -3.58
N GLU A 455 6.39 37.79 -4.34
CA GLU A 455 5.64 37.87 -5.59
C GLU A 455 6.47 37.24 -6.73
N GLY A 456 6.23 35.96 -7.06
CA GLY A 456 6.94 35.31 -8.16
C GLY A 456 6.44 33.92 -8.52
N GLY A 457 6.10 33.71 -9.80
CA GLY A 457 5.61 32.44 -10.34
C GLY A 457 6.54 31.24 -10.24
N THR A 458 7.84 31.45 -10.01
CA THR A 458 8.80 30.36 -9.71
C THR A 458 8.61 29.76 -8.32
N LEU A 459 7.95 30.48 -7.41
CA LEU A 459 7.51 29.96 -6.12
C LEU A 459 6.10 29.37 -6.18
N LEU A 460 5.27 29.75 -7.16
CA LEU A 460 3.87 29.33 -7.28
C LEU A 460 3.71 27.85 -7.66
N ASP A 461 4.73 27.22 -8.25
CA ASP A 461 4.75 25.76 -8.44
C ASP A 461 5.04 24.99 -7.12
N ILE A 462 5.54 25.68 -6.08
CA ILE A 462 5.95 25.09 -4.79
C ILE A 462 5.07 25.60 -3.61
N SER A 463 4.40 26.74 -3.78
CA SER A 463 3.50 27.39 -2.82
C SER A 463 2.06 27.30 -3.31
N SER A 464 1.22 26.50 -2.65
CA SER A 464 -0.23 26.54 -2.94
C SER A 464 -0.84 27.85 -2.42
N GLN A 465 -1.91 28.31 -3.07
CA GLN A 465 -2.56 29.61 -2.88
C GLN A 465 -3.25 29.82 -1.51
N THR A 466 -2.88 29.07 -0.47
CA THR A 466 -3.56 29.08 0.82
C THR A 466 -2.61 29.51 1.93
N ASN A 467 -3.08 30.43 2.79
CA ASN A 467 -2.41 30.90 4.03
C ASN A 467 -2.23 29.79 5.09
N SER A 468 -2.02 28.54 4.68
CA SER A 468 -1.83 27.42 5.60
C SER A 468 -0.39 27.41 6.15
N TYR A 469 -0.28 27.42 7.48
CA TYR A 469 0.97 27.21 8.21
C TYR A 469 1.69 25.91 7.83
N GLU A 470 0.95 24.92 7.33
CA GLU A 470 1.45 23.60 6.95
C GLU A 470 2.46 23.72 5.80
N LEU A 471 2.17 24.60 4.83
CA LEU A 471 3.04 24.80 3.69
C LEU A 471 4.35 25.40 4.14
N MET A 472 4.38 26.36 5.07
CA MET A 472 5.62 27.03 5.46
C MET A 472 6.65 26.13 6.16
N VAL A 473 6.22 25.16 6.98
CA VAL A 473 7.13 24.22 7.65
C VAL A 473 7.64 23.18 6.64
N LEU A 474 6.78 22.68 5.76
CA LEU A 474 7.16 21.86 4.61
C LEU A 474 8.07 22.63 3.63
N TYR A 475 7.83 23.93 3.50
CA TYR A 475 8.54 24.87 2.64
C TYR A 475 9.93 25.17 3.17
N LEU A 476 10.22 25.06 4.47
CA LEU A 476 11.58 25.21 5.00
C LEU A 476 12.48 24.02 4.67
N GLY A 477 11.97 22.79 4.85
CA GLY A 477 12.68 21.58 4.43
C GLY A 477 12.87 21.57 2.92
N LYS A 478 11.80 21.83 2.17
CA LYS A 478 11.84 21.98 0.71
C LYS A 478 12.69 23.15 0.25
N LEU A 479 12.70 24.30 0.92
CA LEU A 479 13.56 25.44 0.61
C LEU A 479 15.01 25.09 0.87
N VAL A 480 15.35 24.37 1.93
CA VAL A 480 16.73 23.95 2.13
C VAL A 480 17.13 23.00 1.01
N THR A 481 16.30 22.02 0.69
CA THR A 481 16.56 21.11 -0.44
C THR A 481 16.59 21.87 -1.78
N TYR A 482 15.71 22.85 -1.99
CA TYR A 482 15.58 23.62 -3.22
C TYR A 482 16.65 24.70 -3.33
N VAL A 483 17.05 25.36 -2.25
CA VAL A 483 18.19 26.30 -2.21
C VAL A 483 19.49 25.52 -2.37
N GLN A 484 19.62 24.33 -1.77
CA GLN A 484 20.74 23.44 -2.07
C GLN A 484 20.72 22.98 -3.52
N ALA A 485 19.57 22.59 -4.08
CA ALA A 485 19.44 22.16 -5.46
C ALA A 485 19.63 23.31 -6.45
N ALA A 486 19.14 24.51 -6.14
CA ALA A 486 19.31 25.73 -6.92
C ALA A 486 20.72 26.27 -6.80
N ASP A 487 21.39 26.14 -5.66
CA ASP A 487 22.83 26.41 -5.54
C ASP A 487 23.63 25.34 -6.30
N ILE A 488 23.22 24.06 -6.32
CA ILE A 488 23.85 23.03 -7.17
C ILE A 488 23.64 23.36 -8.65
N ASP A 489 22.44 23.74 -9.07
CA ASP A 489 22.13 24.10 -10.45
C ASP A 489 22.73 25.45 -10.85
N SER A 490 22.86 26.41 -9.94
CA SER A 490 23.53 27.69 -10.17
C SER A 490 25.04 27.50 -10.19
N ASN A 491 25.62 26.66 -9.35
CA ASN A 491 27.03 26.27 -9.43
C ASN A 491 27.29 25.44 -10.69
N ARG A 492 26.36 24.58 -11.09
CA ARG A 492 26.43 23.82 -12.34
C ARG A 492 26.32 24.73 -13.55
N LYS A 493 25.40 25.71 -13.54
CA LYS A 493 25.27 26.70 -14.61
C LYS A 493 26.45 27.67 -14.62
N GLU A 494 26.97 28.11 -13.47
CA GLU A 494 28.20 28.92 -13.43
C GLU A 494 29.41 28.12 -13.91
N ALA A 495 29.50 26.82 -13.61
CA ALA A 495 30.49 25.91 -14.19
C ALA A 495 30.28 25.74 -15.71
N GLU A 496 29.06 25.50 -16.18
CA GLU A 496 28.73 25.35 -17.60
C GLU A 496 28.94 26.66 -18.39
N TRP A 497 28.69 27.84 -17.79
CA TRP A 497 28.89 29.15 -18.42
C TRP A 497 30.36 29.61 -18.39
N THR A 498 31.13 29.23 -17.36
CA THR A 498 32.60 29.44 -17.38
C THR A 498 33.32 28.45 -18.31
N GLU A 499 32.70 27.32 -18.64
CA GLU A 499 33.17 26.34 -19.63
C GLU A 499 32.81 26.68 -21.09
N GLY A 500 32.09 27.77 -21.34
CA GLY A 500 31.79 28.27 -22.70
C GLY A 500 32.99 28.74 -23.53
N THR A 501 34.23 28.56 -23.03
CA THR A 501 35.45 28.91 -23.76
C THR A 501 36.39 27.70 -23.90
N THR A 502 36.08 26.81 -24.85
CA THR A 502 37.02 25.92 -25.58
C THR A 502 37.83 24.84 -24.82
N ALA A 503 37.53 24.53 -23.56
CA ALA A 503 38.11 23.36 -22.89
C ALA A 503 37.03 22.31 -22.65
N VAL A 504 36.99 21.26 -23.49
CA VAL A 504 36.26 20.03 -23.14
C VAL A 504 36.83 19.57 -21.80
N SER A 505 36.05 19.66 -20.73
CA SER A 505 36.49 19.30 -19.38
C SER A 505 37.04 17.87 -19.38
N GLN A 506 38.18 17.66 -18.70
CA GLN A 506 38.81 16.33 -18.61
C GLN A 506 37.83 15.25 -18.14
N ASP A 507 36.82 15.62 -17.36
CA ASP A 507 35.72 14.75 -16.93
C ASP A 507 34.90 14.20 -18.10
N THR A 508 34.60 15.00 -19.12
CA THR A 508 33.87 14.55 -20.31
C THR A 508 34.74 13.62 -21.17
N LEU A 509 36.04 13.88 -21.24
CA LEU A 509 36.99 13.01 -21.94
C LEU A 509 37.16 11.66 -21.23
N LEU A 510 37.20 11.64 -19.89
CA LEU A 510 37.28 10.41 -19.10
C LEU A 510 36.02 9.57 -19.23
N ARG A 511 34.84 10.20 -19.23
CA ARG A 511 33.55 9.49 -19.40
C ARG A 511 33.43 8.80 -20.77
N ASN A 512 34.06 9.38 -21.80
CA ASN A 512 34.04 8.87 -23.17
C ASN A 512 35.21 7.92 -23.49
N ALA A 513 36.24 7.87 -22.65
CA ALA A 513 37.37 6.98 -22.85
C ALA A 513 36.99 5.53 -22.49
N ALA A 514 37.17 4.60 -23.41
CA ALA A 514 36.94 3.19 -23.14
C ALA A 514 37.89 2.70 -22.02
N PRO A 515 37.38 2.11 -20.94
CA PRO A 515 38.20 1.57 -19.87
C PRO A 515 39.06 0.42 -20.38
N VAL A 516 40.30 0.37 -19.90
CA VAL A 516 41.23 -0.72 -20.24
C VAL A 516 40.78 -1.98 -19.51
N TYR A 517 40.43 -3.03 -20.26
CA TYR A 517 39.96 -4.32 -19.73
C TYR A 517 40.82 -4.85 -18.57
N SER A 518 42.15 -4.79 -18.69
CA SER A 518 43.09 -5.31 -17.69
C SER A 518 43.05 -4.60 -16.33
N ASN A 519 42.50 -3.38 -16.27
CA ASN A 519 42.39 -2.63 -15.01
C ASN A 519 41.31 -3.23 -14.10
N PHE A 520 40.26 -3.79 -14.68
CA PHE A 520 39.12 -4.33 -13.95
C PHE A 520 39.09 -5.87 -13.97
N PHE A 521 39.61 -6.49 -15.02
CA PHE A 521 39.74 -7.94 -15.14
C PHE A 521 41.21 -8.33 -15.06
N GLN A 522 41.67 -8.70 -13.87
CA GLN A 522 43.04 -9.15 -13.68
C GLN A 522 43.27 -10.47 -14.43
N GLU A 523 44.14 -10.46 -15.46
CA GLU A 523 44.46 -11.66 -16.26
C GLU A 523 45.05 -12.82 -15.43
N ARG A 524 45.52 -12.54 -14.21
CA ARG A 524 46.14 -13.53 -13.30
C ARG A 524 45.18 -14.14 -12.28
N VAL A 525 43.94 -13.63 -12.18
CA VAL A 525 42.93 -14.14 -11.25
C VAL A 525 42.09 -15.19 -11.96
N LYS A 526 41.75 -16.27 -11.23
CA LYS A 526 40.84 -17.32 -11.68
C LYS A 526 39.56 -16.69 -12.24
N PHE A 527 39.11 -17.18 -13.40
CA PHE A 527 37.90 -16.71 -14.07
C PHE A 527 36.73 -16.52 -13.09
N SER A 528 36.04 -15.37 -13.19
CA SER A 528 35.15 -14.87 -12.13
C SER A 528 33.94 -15.77 -11.85
N TYR A 529 33.47 -16.54 -12.83
CA TYR A 529 32.32 -17.42 -12.66
C TYR A 529 32.77 -18.87 -12.40
N SER A 530 32.33 -19.41 -11.27
CA SER A 530 32.38 -20.85 -11.00
C SER A 530 31.34 -21.60 -11.84
N GLN A 531 31.55 -22.89 -12.07
CA GLN A 531 30.59 -23.72 -12.81
C GLN A 531 29.21 -23.73 -12.13
N ALA A 532 29.18 -23.75 -10.79
CA ALA A 532 27.94 -23.69 -10.03
C ALA A 532 27.17 -22.38 -10.25
N GLU A 533 27.87 -21.23 -10.31
CA GLU A 533 27.25 -19.94 -10.63
C GLU A 533 26.73 -19.92 -12.08
N LEU A 534 27.48 -20.48 -13.04
CA LEU A 534 27.00 -20.59 -14.43
C LEU A 534 25.72 -21.43 -14.55
N ASP A 535 25.67 -22.58 -13.87
CA ASP A 535 24.50 -23.46 -13.84
C ASP A 535 23.31 -22.77 -13.15
N GLU A 536 23.57 -21.98 -12.09
CA GLU A 536 22.55 -21.21 -11.39
C GLU A 536 22.00 -20.07 -12.25
N ILE A 537 22.87 -19.30 -12.93
CA ILE A 537 22.46 -18.23 -13.85
C ILE A 537 21.59 -18.81 -14.97
N GLU A 538 21.96 -19.96 -15.54
CA GLU A 538 21.18 -20.61 -16.59
C GLU A 538 19.84 -21.15 -16.05
N SER A 539 19.82 -21.69 -14.84
CA SER A 539 18.57 -22.11 -14.18
C SER A 539 17.62 -20.93 -13.95
N ARG A 540 18.13 -19.80 -13.47
CA ARG A 540 17.34 -18.57 -13.27
C ARG A 540 16.86 -17.99 -14.60
N ARG A 541 17.68 -18.02 -15.64
CA ARG A 541 17.29 -17.63 -17.00
C ARG A 541 16.09 -18.45 -17.49
N GLN A 542 16.10 -19.77 -17.31
CA GLN A 542 14.98 -20.62 -17.67
C GLN A 542 13.70 -20.27 -16.88
N GLN A 543 13.85 -19.96 -15.60
CA GLN A 543 12.74 -19.53 -14.74
C GLN A 543 12.18 -18.16 -15.14
N LEU A 544 13.01 -17.24 -15.64
CA LEU A 544 12.60 -15.92 -16.13
C LEU A 544 12.15 -15.92 -17.61
N GLY A 545 11.67 -17.06 -18.11
CA GLY A 545 11.13 -17.18 -19.47
C GLY A 545 12.21 -17.22 -20.55
N GLY A 546 13.41 -17.66 -20.21
CA GLY A 546 14.53 -17.84 -21.13
C GLY A 546 15.40 -16.60 -21.34
N LYS A 547 15.11 -15.47 -20.66
CA LYS A 547 15.89 -14.24 -20.74
C LYS A 547 16.05 -13.60 -19.35
N LEU A 548 17.28 -13.26 -19.00
CA LEU A 548 17.58 -12.42 -17.83
C LEU A 548 17.29 -10.94 -18.14
N PHE A 549 17.18 -10.11 -17.11
CA PHE A 549 17.09 -8.65 -17.27
C PHE A 549 18.37 -8.09 -17.91
N TYR A 550 19.54 -8.68 -17.63
CA TYR A 550 20.74 -8.34 -18.38
C TYR A 550 20.67 -8.73 -19.86
N ASP A 551 20.05 -9.86 -20.21
CA ASP A 551 19.83 -10.23 -21.62
C ASP A 551 18.92 -9.18 -22.29
N ARG A 552 17.91 -8.67 -21.60
CA ARG A 552 17.04 -7.58 -22.11
C ARG A 552 17.78 -6.26 -22.29
N LEU A 553 18.67 -5.92 -21.36
CA LEU A 553 19.55 -4.75 -21.48
C LEU A 553 20.48 -4.87 -22.69
N LEU A 554 21.05 -6.05 -22.94
CA LEU A 554 21.86 -6.32 -24.13
C LEU A 554 21.02 -6.25 -25.42
N GLU A 555 19.80 -6.78 -25.43
CA GLU A 555 18.87 -6.69 -26.56
C GLU A 555 18.49 -5.24 -26.88
N PHE A 556 18.25 -4.43 -25.86
CA PHE A 556 17.92 -3.01 -25.99
C PHE A 556 19.00 -2.21 -26.70
N VAL A 557 20.26 -2.59 -26.52
CA VAL A 557 21.42 -1.96 -27.20
C VAL A 557 21.85 -2.73 -28.47
N GLU A 558 21.00 -3.61 -28.97
CA GLU A 558 21.22 -4.40 -30.19
C GLU A 558 22.46 -5.32 -30.13
N LEU A 559 22.83 -5.81 -28.94
CA LEU A 559 23.87 -6.81 -28.75
C LEU A 559 23.29 -8.24 -28.73
N GLU A 560 24.09 -9.21 -29.18
CA GLU A 560 23.67 -10.62 -29.23
C GLU A 560 23.39 -11.17 -27.81
N THR A 561 22.15 -11.60 -27.58
CA THR A 561 21.70 -12.17 -26.30
C THR A 561 21.93 -13.67 -26.20
N GLY A 562 22.07 -14.20 -24.98
CA GLY A 562 22.21 -15.64 -24.70
C GLY A 562 23.56 -16.27 -25.05
N VAL A 563 24.31 -15.72 -26.02
CA VAL A 563 25.66 -16.18 -26.36
C VAL A 563 26.74 -15.44 -25.58
N LEU A 564 26.55 -14.13 -25.38
CA LEU A 564 27.57 -13.27 -24.77
C LEU A 564 27.57 -13.31 -23.23
N TYR A 565 26.43 -13.60 -22.61
CA TYR A 565 26.26 -13.63 -21.16
C TYR A 565 25.57 -14.94 -20.70
N PRO A 566 25.92 -15.51 -19.53
CA PRO A 566 27.15 -15.21 -18.79
C PRO A 566 28.37 -15.69 -19.58
N PRO A 567 29.51 -14.98 -19.54
CA PRO A 567 30.72 -15.48 -20.17
C PRO A 567 31.14 -16.79 -19.50
N LYS A 568 31.63 -17.76 -20.27
CA LYS A 568 32.07 -19.08 -19.76
C LYS A 568 33.58 -19.17 -19.58
N ASN A 569 34.32 -18.21 -20.14
CA ASN A 569 35.77 -18.12 -20.05
C ASN A 569 36.25 -16.67 -20.28
N THR A 570 37.52 -16.41 -19.97
CA THR A 570 38.15 -15.08 -20.11
C THR A 570 38.06 -14.53 -21.53
N SER A 571 38.12 -15.38 -22.56
CA SER A 571 37.98 -14.94 -23.96
C SER A 571 36.57 -14.43 -24.27
N GLN A 572 35.53 -15.11 -23.77
CA GLN A 572 34.14 -14.66 -23.91
C GLN A 572 33.87 -13.39 -23.10
N GLN A 573 34.45 -13.26 -21.91
CA GLN A 573 34.36 -12.04 -21.10
C GLN A 573 35.01 -10.84 -21.80
N LYS A 574 36.20 -11.04 -22.38
CA LYS A 574 36.87 -10.01 -23.21
C LYS A 574 36.06 -9.68 -24.46
N ASN A 575 35.43 -10.67 -25.09
CA ASN A 575 34.55 -10.45 -26.23
C ASN A 575 33.32 -9.60 -25.84
N LEU A 576 32.62 -9.96 -24.76
CA LEU A 576 31.48 -9.19 -24.24
C LEU A 576 31.89 -7.76 -23.91
N TRP A 577 32.99 -7.56 -23.19
CA TRP A 577 33.52 -6.23 -22.89
C TRP A 577 33.84 -5.43 -24.15
N THR A 578 34.46 -6.07 -25.14
CA THR A 578 34.81 -5.44 -26.42
C THR A 578 33.53 -5.02 -27.16
N ASN A 579 32.51 -5.87 -27.17
CA ASN A 579 31.22 -5.56 -27.78
C ASN A 579 30.49 -4.42 -27.07
N ILE A 580 30.58 -4.30 -25.74
CA ILE A 580 29.99 -3.17 -25.00
C ILE A 580 30.66 -1.85 -25.39
N TYR A 581 32.00 -1.78 -25.47
CA TYR A 581 32.71 -0.51 -25.67
C TYR A 581 32.99 -0.13 -27.12
N PHE A 582 33.20 -1.11 -27.99
CA PHE A 582 33.63 -0.88 -29.37
C PHE A 582 32.51 -1.09 -30.40
N ASN A 583 31.32 -1.50 -29.97
CA ASN A 583 30.15 -1.39 -30.83
C ASN A 583 29.73 0.10 -30.93
N GLY A 584 29.79 0.65 -32.15
CA GLY A 584 29.78 2.09 -32.40
C GLY A 584 28.44 2.80 -32.18
N SER A 585 27.37 2.08 -31.88
CA SER A 585 26.01 2.63 -31.73
C SER A 585 25.62 3.00 -30.30
N LEU A 586 26.35 2.56 -29.27
CA LEU A 586 25.93 2.77 -27.88
C LEU A 586 26.30 4.16 -27.35
N GLU A 587 25.38 4.80 -26.64
CA GLU A 587 25.69 6.00 -25.85
C GLU A 587 26.66 5.67 -24.69
N PRO A 588 27.58 6.57 -24.30
CA PRO A 588 28.59 6.31 -23.26
C PRO A 588 28.00 5.85 -21.93
N ASP A 589 26.84 6.40 -21.55
CA ASP A 589 26.15 6.04 -20.31
C ASP A 589 25.64 4.60 -20.32
N ASN A 590 25.08 4.16 -21.44
CA ASN A 590 24.60 2.78 -21.60
C ASN A 590 25.78 1.80 -21.54
N ARG A 591 26.92 2.13 -22.16
CA ARG A 591 28.14 1.30 -22.09
C ARG A 591 28.62 1.16 -20.65
N ASN A 592 28.70 2.27 -19.92
CA ASN A 592 29.16 2.28 -18.53
C ASN A 592 28.18 1.55 -17.60
N CYS A 593 26.87 1.63 -17.84
CA CYS A 593 25.87 0.88 -17.07
C CYS A 593 25.99 -0.65 -17.29
N LEU A 594 26.14 -1.09 -18.55
CA LEU A 594 26.33 -2.50 -18.89
C LEU A 594 27.64 -3.05 -18.34
N ALA A 595 28.71 -2.25 -18.38
CA ALA A 595 30.00 -2.58 -17.80
C ALA A 595 29.93 -2.68 -16.27
N TYR A 596 29.30 -1.70 -15.60
CA TYR A 596 29.08 -1.71 -14.16
C TYR A 596 28.31 -2.95 -13.71
N TYR A 597 27.22 -3.31 -14.41
CA TYR A 597 26.47 -4.53 -14.13
C TYR A 597 27.38 -5.77 -14.25
N LEU A 598 28.20 -5.87 -15.30
CA LEU A 598 29.11 -7.00 -15.50
C LEU A 598 30.15 -7.10 -14.36
N LEU A 599 30.70 -5.96 -13.93
CA LEU A 599 31.66 -5.88 -12.82
C LEU A 599 31.02 -6.23 -11.48
N LYS A 600 29.72 -6.01 -11.31
CA LYS A 600 29.00 -6.36 -10.08
C LYS A 600 28.92 -7.86 -9.82
N ASN A 601 29.02 -8.69 -10.86
CA ASN A 601 29.15 -10.14 -10.73
C ASN A 601 30.54 -10.59 -10.29
N GLN A 602 31.52 -9.69 -10.24
CA GLN A 602 32.86 -10.02 -9.78
C GLN A 602 32.95 -9.89 -8.26
N HIS A 603 33.69 -10.82 -7.66
CA HIS A 603 33.98 -10.80 -6.24
C HIS A 603 35.06 -9.74 -5.96
N GLY A 604 34.68 -8.54 -5.54
CA GLY A 604 35.61 -7.48 -5.12
C GLY A 604 35.05 -6.05 -5.18
N ASP A 605 35.96 -5.08 -5.03
CA ASP A 605 35.64 -3.64 -4.99
C ASP A 605 35.71 -2.99 -6.39
N GLU A 606 35.90 -3.77 -7.46
CA GLU A 606 36.11 -3.26 -8.83
C GLU A 606 34.89 -2.48 -9.33
N SER A 607 33.68 -2.93 -9.00
CA SER A 607 32.44 -2.21 -9.34
C SER A 607 32.37 -0.84 -8.67
N GLU A 608 32.79 -0.72 -7.40
CA GLU A 608 32.84 0.57 -6.69
C GLU A 608 33.94 1.49 -7.23
N GLN A 609 35.10 0.94 -7.58
CA GLN A 609 36.18 1.69 -8.22
C GLN A 609 35.72 2.24 -9.57
N PHE A 610 35.02 1.43 -10.36
CA PHE A 610 34.44 1.82 -11.64
C PHE A 610 33.44 2.98 -11.48
N LEU A 611 32.55 2.92 -10.48
CA LEU A 611 31.62 4.02 -10.21
C LEU A 611 32.32 5.34 -9.87
N LYS A 612 33.42 5.29 -9.10
CA LYS A 612 34.21 6.47 -8.73
C LYS A 612 34.92 7.11 -9.94
N GLU A 613 35.40 6.28 -10.86
CA GLU A 613 36.14 6.72 -12.04
C GLU A 613 35.21 7.25 -13.15
N TYR A 614 34.10 6.55 -13.41
CA TYR A 614 33.22 6.85 -14.56
C TYR A 614 31.98 7.69 -14.22
N LYS A 615 31.78 8.02 -12.92
CA LYS A 615 30.74 8.94 -12.43
C LYS A 615 29.34 8.65 -13.00
N ILE A 616 28.91 7.39 -12.97
CA ILE A 616 27.57 6.99 -13.42
C ILE A 616 26.52 7.73 -12.59
N PRO A 617 25.50 8.37 -13.21
CA PRO A 617 24.41 8.99 -12.48
C PRO A 617 23.72 8.03 -11.49
N PRO A 618 23.43 8.45 -10.24
CA PRO A 618 22.87 7.57 -9.20
C PRO A 618 21.57 6.84 -9.58
N LYS A 619 20.73 7.46 -10.43
CA LYS A 619 19.51 6.82 -10.94
C LYS A 619 19.82 5.56 -11.76
N PHE A 620 20.85 5.59 -12.59
CA PHE A 620 21.25 4.45 -13.41
C PHE A 620 21.96 3.38 -12.57
N ILE A 621 22.73 3.77 -11.56
CA ILE A 621 23.28 2.82 -10.58
C ILE A 621 22.14 2.06 -9.91
N SER A 622 21.11 2.77 -9.44
CA SER A 622 19.92 2.17 -8.82
C SER A 622 19.20 1.21 -9.78
N LEU A 623 19.02 1.63 -11.04
CA LEU A 623 18.39 0.79 -12.06
C LEU A 623 19.18 -0.51 -12.30
N MET A 624 20.49 -0.40 -12.50
CA MET A 624 21.37 -1.56 -12.71
C MET A 624 21.42 -2.45 -11.47
N ASP A 625 21.46 -1.87 -10.27
CA ASP A 625 21.44 -2.60 -9.02
C ASP A 625 20.14 -3.37 -8.81
N GLY A 626 19.02 -2.77 -9.22
CA GLY A 626 17.69 -3.36 -9.23
C GLY A 626 17.59 -4.54 -10.18
N PHE A 627 17.98 -4.36 -11.45
CA PHE A 627 17.99 -5.44 -12.45
C PHE A 627 18.95 -6.57 -12.07
N TRP A 628 20.12 -6.23 -11.53
CA TRP A 628 21.07 -7.22 -11.04
C TRP A 628 20.46 -8.04 -9.91
N ALA A 629 19.78 -7.40 -8.96
CA ALA A 629 19.11 -8.11 -7.87
C ALA A 629 17.97 -9.01 -8.37
N LEU A 630 17.23 -8.61 -9.42
CA LEU A 630 16.21 -9.46 -10.06
C LEU A 630 16.82 -10.72 -10.68
N ASP A 631 17.91 -10.60 -11.43
CA ASP A 631 18.59 -11.75 -12.04
C ASP A 631 19.21 -12.70 -10.99
N HIS A 632 19.37 -12.21 -9.76
CA HIS A 632 19.86 -12.98 -8.61
C HIS A 632 18.75 -13.46 -7.65
N PHE A 633 17.48 -13.24 -8.00
CA PHE A 633 16.31 -13.55 -7.16
C PHE A 633 16.34 -12.89 -5.77
N ASP A 634 17.07 -11.77 -5.63
CA ASP A 634 17.04 -10.92 -4.44
C ASP A 634 15.95 -9.84 -4.59
N PHE A 635 14.69 -10.30 -4.65
CA PHE A 635 13.53 -9.44 -4.93
C PHE A 635 13.35 -8.30 -3.94
N LYS A 636 13.78 -8.47 -2.68
CA LYS A 636 13.69 -7.40 -1.66
C LYS A 636 14.63 -6.24 -2.00
N LYS A 637 15.88 -6.54 -2.37
CA LYS A 637 16.80 -5.50 -2.83
C LYS A 637 16.36 -4.91 -4.16
N ALA A 638 15.85 -5.74 -5.08
CA ALA A 638 15.33 -5.26 -6.35
C ALA A 638 14.25 -4.19 -6.14
N ILE A 639 13.26 -4.44 -5.27
CA ILE A 639 12.22 -3.46 -4.95
C ILE A 639 12.80 -2.20 -4.32
N LEU A 640 13.74 -2.32 -3.38
CA LEU A 640 14.38 -1.16 -2.75
C LEU A 640 15.02 -0.21 -3.77
N TYR A 641 15.64 -0.77 -4.82
CA TYR A 641 16.29 0.03 -5.86
C TYR A 641 15.33 0.50 -6.95
N LEU A 642 14.43 -0.37 -7.43
CA LEU A 642 13.52 -0.09 -8.54
C LEU A 642 12.31 0.74 -8.14
N SER A 643 11.96 0.80 -6.85
CA SER A 643 10.85 1.62 -6.35
C SER A 643 11.27 3.01 -5.88
N ARG A 644 12.46 3.48 -6.25
CA ARG A 644 12.89 4.85 -5.95
C ARG A 644 12.05 5.85 -6.76
N PRO A 645 11.43 6.87 -6.13
CA PRO A 645 10.68 7.89 -6.85
C PRO A 645 11.55 8.63 -7.87
N GLY A 646 10.98 8.93 -9.03
CA GLY A 646 11.71 9.52 -10.16
C GLY A 646 12.54 8.53 -10.99
N LEU A 647 12.54 7.25 -10.63
CA LEU A 647 13.10 6.20 -11.48
C LEU A 647 12.04 5.69 -12.46
N GLU A 648 12.32 5.82 -13.75
CA GLU A 648 11.56 5.14 -14.80
C GLU A 648 12.16 3.74 -14.97
N VAL A 649 11.36 2.71 -14.70
CA VAL A 649 11.78 1.32 -14.82
C VAL A 649 11.29 0.80 -16.17
N ASP A 650 12.18 0.22 -16.96
CA ASP A 650 11.82 -0.49 -18.19
C ASP A 650 11.32 -1.92 -17.89
N TRP A 651 10.52 -2.49 -18.81
CA TRP A 651 10.00 -3.88 -18.72
C TRP A 651 9.25 -4.17 -17.42
N ILE A 652 8.43 -3.22 -17.00
CA ILE A 652 7.73 -3.24 -15.71
C ILE A 652 6.85 -4.49 -15.56
N GLU A 653 6.20 -4.95 -16.62
CA GLU A 653 5.42 -6.18 -16.61
C GLU A 653 6.27 -7.39 -16.26
N GLU A 654 7.48 -7.48 -16.81
CA GLU A 654 8.38 -8.59 -16.56
C GLU A 654 9.05 -8.50 -15.20
N VAL A 655 9.36 -7.29 -14.73
CA VAL A 655 9.79 -7.05 -13.34
C VAL A 655 8.70 -7.53 -12.38
N LEU A 656 7.46 -7.10 -12.59
CA LEU A 656 6.34 -7.48 -11.74
C LEU A 656 6.06 -8.98 -11.80
N SER A 657 6.10 -9.58 -13.00
CA SER A 657 5.89 -11.03 -13.19
C SER A 657 6.99 -11.81 -12.47
N ALA A 658 8.25 -11.40 -12.62
CA ALA A 658 9.37 -12.04 -11.93
C ALA A 658 9.21 -12.00 -10.39
N ILE A 659 8.83 -10.84 -9.84
CA ILE A 659 8.61 -10.68 -8.40
C ILE A 659 7.40 -11.51 -7.93
N TYR A 660 6.33 -11.56 -8.72
CA TYR A 660 5.12 -12.32 -8.40
C TYR A 660 5.35 -13.84 -8.46
N ASP A 661 5.92 -14.33 -9.57
CA ASP A 661 6.10 -15.75 -9.86
C ASP A 661 7.20 -16.39 -8.99
N HIS A 662 8.31 -15.69 -8.76
CA HIS A 662 9.51 -16.25 -8.11
C HIS A 662 9.81 -15.65 -6.72
N GLY A 663 9.23 -14.50 -6.42
CA GLY A 663 9.39 -13.82 -5.13
C GLY A 663 8.25 -14.12 -4.18
N SER A 664 7.31 -13.18 -4.08
CA SER A 664 6.05 -13.38 -3.37
C SER A 664 5.01 -12.37 -3.84
N PRO A 665 3.72 -12.71 -3.81
CA PRO A 665 2.64 -11.76 -4.12
C PRO A 665 2.70 -10.50 -3.26
N GLN A 666 3.12 -10.60 -1.99
CA GLN A 666 3.25 -9.43 -1.11
C GLN A 666 4.37 -8.47 -1.56
N LEU A 667 5.49 -8.99 -2.05
CA LEU A 667 6.56 -8.17 -2.62
C LEU A 667 6.11 -7.53 -3.94
N ALA A 668 5.37 -8.26 -4.78
CA ALA A 668 4.79 -7.71 -6.01
C ALA A 668 3.82 -6.57 -5.70
N ARG A 669 2.98 -6.73 -4.66
CA ARG A 669 2.11 -5.64 -4.17
C ARG A 669 2.92 -4.45 -3.66
N GLN A 670 3.99 -4.67 -2.90
CA GLN A 670 4.85 -3.56 -2.43
C GLN A 670 5.45 -2.79 -3.61
N PHE A 671 5.93 -3.52 -4.63
CA PHE A 671 6.43 -2.90 -5.85
C PHE A 671 5.35 -2.06 -6.55
N LEU A 672 4.14 -2.61 -6.72
CA LEU A 672 2.99 -1.91 -7.33
C LEU A 672 2.61 -0.63 -6.58
N VAL A 673 2.58 -0.68 -5.25
CA VAL A 673 2.26 0.47 -4.40
C VAL A 673 3.34 1.54 -4.53
N ALA A 674 4.61 1.14 -4.53
CA ALA A 674 5.72 2.08 -4.50
C ALA A 674 6.02 2.73 -5.87
N THR A 675 5.71 2.06 -6.98
CA THR A 675 6.00 2.56 -8.33
C THR A 675 4.84 3.31 -8.98
N HIS A 676 3.63 3.26 -8.41
CA HIS A 676 2.43 3.97 -8.91
C HIS A 676 2.22 3.87 -10.43
N LEU A 677 2.38 2.66 -10.97
CA LEU A 677 2.46 2.42 -12.40
C LEU A 677 1.13 2.71 -13.12
N ASP A 678 1.23 3.44 -14.22
CA ASP A 678 0.09 3.71 -15.09
C ASP A 678 -0.28 2.45 -15.89
N LEU A 679 -1.58 2.14 -15.89
CA LEU A 679 -2.15 0.88 -16.37
C LEU A 679 -2.23 0.88 -17.90
N SER A 680 -1.12 0.67 -18.62
CA SER A 680 -1.10 0.81 -20.07
C SER A 680 -1.55 -0.46 -20.82
N THR A 681 -1.34 -1.66 -20.27
CA THR A 681 -1.57 -2.91 -20.99
C THR A 681 -2.52 -3.87 -20.28
N ASP A 682 -3.24 -4.68 -21.08
CA ASP A 682 -4.15 -5.71 -20.59
C ASP A 682 -3.43 -6.76 -19.71
N ARG A 683 -2.20 -7.11 -20.10
CA ARG A 683 -1.34 -8.02 -19.35
C ARG A 683 -1.00 -7.46 -17.97
N PHE A 684 -0.62 -6.19 -17.88
CA PHE A 684 -0.36 -5.56 -16.60
C PHE A 684 -1.61 -5.50 -15.72
N VAL A 685 -2.76 -5.18 -16.31
CA VAL A 685 -4.04 -5.12 -15.59
C VAL A 685 -4.38 -6.48 -14.97
N ASN A 686 -4.22 -7.57 -15.71
CA ASN A 686 -4.42 -8.92 -15.20
C ASN A 686 -3.38 -9.31 -14.14
N LEU A 687 -2.11 -8.99 -14.34
CA LEU A 687 -1.05 -9.32 -13.39
C LEU A 687 -1.24 -8.59 -12.05
N LYS A 688 -1.61 -7.29 -12.09
CA LYS A 688 -2.01 -6.53 -10.90
C LYS A 688 -3.24 -7.16 -10.24
N MET A 689 -4.23 -7.56 -11.02
CA MET A 689 -5.42 -8.24 -10.50
C MET A 689 -5.07 -9.52 -9.73
N PHE A 690 -4.25 -10.41 -10.32
CA PHE A 690 -3.82 -11.64 -9.67
C PHE A 690 -2.98 -11.37 -8.42
N THR A 691 -2.06 -10.40 -8.49
CA THR A 691 -1.28 -9.96 -7.32
C THR A 691 -2.17 -9.52 -6.17
N LEU A 692 -3.23 -8.74 -6.47
CA LEU A 692 -4.17 -8.30 -5.45
C LEU A 692 -5.03 -9.44 -4.92
N LEU A 693 -5.52 -10.34 -5.78
CA LEU A 693 -6.31 -11.51 -5.34
C LEU A 693 -5.55 -12.39 -4.34
N ASP A 694 -4.25 -12.56 -4.51
CA ASP A 694 -3.39 -13.36 -3.63
C ASP A 694 -3.04 -12.67 -2.31
N VAL A 695 -3.12 -11.34 -2.25
CA VAL A 695 -2.70 -10.56 -1.07
C VAL A 695 -3.87 -9.93 -0.33
N ASP A 696 -4.73 -9.21 -1.05
CA ASP A 696 -5.89 -8.47 -0.53
C ASP A 696 -7.09 -8.54 -1.50
N PHE A 697 -8.03 -9.42 -1.18
CA PHE A 697 -9.25 -9.61 -1.95
C PHE A 697 -10.12 -8.34 -2.05
N THR A 698 -10.14 -7.52 -0.99
CA THR A 698 -10.94 -6.31 -0.96
C THR A 698 -10.34 -5.26 -1.88
N GLU A 699 -9.02 -5.10 -1.87
CA GLU A 699 -8.31 -4.23 -2.80
C GLU A 699 -8.53 -4.67 -4.26
N ALA A 700 -8.47 -5.98 -4.54
CA ALA A 700 -8.76 -6.55 -5.86
C ALA A 700 -10.18 -6.21 -6.34
N PHE A 701 -11.16 -6.27 -5.44
CA PHE A 701 -12.54 -5.91 -5.74
C PHE A 701 -12.71 -4.41 -6.08
N TYR A 702 -12.05 -3.52 -5.35
CA TYR A 702 -12.08 -2.09 -5.69
C TYR A 702 -11.28 -1.78 -6.95
N TYR A 703 -10.20 -2.51 -7.19
CA TYR A 703 -9.39 -2.36 -8.39
C TYR A 703 -10.22 -2.63 -9.65
N GLN A 704 -11.00 -3.72 -9.73
CA GLN A 704 -11.85 -3.94 -10.91
C GLN A 704 -12.88 -2.80 -11.16
N ARG A 705 -13.39 -2.17 -10.09
CA ARG A 705 -14.27 -1.00 -10.22
C ARG A 705 -13.54 0.21 -10.77
N SER A 706 -12.32 0.45 -10.28
CA SER A 706 -11.50 1.58 -10.72
C SER A 706 -11.20 1.50 -12.22
N ILE A 707 -11.00 0.29 -12.75
CA ILE A 707 -10.86 0.05 -14.18
C ILE A 707 -12.12 0.48 -14.92
N GLY A 708 -13.31 0.01 -14.50
CA GLY A 708 -14.58 0.40 -15.12
C GLY A 708 -14.83 1.92 -15.10
N GLN A 709 -14.45 2.61 -14.01
CA GLN A 709 -14.60 4.07 -13.89
C GLN A 709 -13.61 4.85 -14.77
N GLN A 710 -12.36 4.40 -14.87
CA GLN A 710 -11.36 5.04 -15.73
C GLN A 710 -11.83 5.07 -17.19
N TYR A 711 -12.45 3.98 -17.66
CA TYR A 711 -13.03 3.92 -19.00
C TYR A 711 -14.29 4.78 -19.14
N ALA A 712 -15.22 4.71 -18.18
CA ALA A 712 -16.45 5.51 -18.21
C ALA A 712 -16.19 7.04 -18.21
N SER A 713 -15.10 7.50 -17.59
CA SER A 713 -14.75 8.92 -17.50
C SER A 713 -14.15 9.52 -18.79
N GLY A 714 -13.88 8.71 -19.82
CA GLY A 714 -13.38 9.19 -21.11
C GLY A 714 -12.01 9.89 -21.07
N GLN A 715 -11.30 9.88 -19.94
CA GLN A 715 -10.04 10.62 -19.76
C GLN A 715 -8.85 10.02 -20.53
N ARG A 716 -8.98 8.82 -21.10
CA ARG A 716 -7.93 8.22 -21.95
C ARG A 716 -8.11 8.58 -23.42
N SER A 717 -7.52 9.72 -23.76
CA SER A 717 -7.18 10.16 -25.11
C SER A 717 -8.33 10.49 -26.07
N ARG A 718 -8.34 11.78 -26.43
CA ARG A 718 -9.02 12.42 -27.56
C ARG A 718 -8.42 11.95 -28.91
N GLY A 719 -8.30 10.64 -29.10
CA GLY A 719 -7.94 10.02 -30.38
C GLY A 719 -9.13 10.09 -31.35
N SER A 720 -8.84 10.13 -32.65
CA SER A 720 -9.78 10.37 -33.75
C SER A 720 -11.10 9.59 -33.67
N SER A 721 -12.20 10.28 -34.00
CA SER A 721 -13.61 9.89 -33.83
C SER A 721 -14.12 8.63 -34.55
N SER A 722 -13.26 7.84 -35.20
CA SER A 722 -13.66 6.61 -35.91
C SER A 722 -13.31 5.30 -35.18
N GLU A 723 -12.59 5.36 -34.05
CA GLU A 723 -12.23 4.16 -33.25
C GLU A 723 -13.05 4.00 -31.96
N GLN A 724 -14.01 4.90 -31.71
CA GLN A 724 -14.73 4.94 -30.43
C GLN A 724 -15.68 3.75 -30.24
N ASP A 725 -16.39 3.31 -31.28
CA ASP A 725 -17.42 2.26 -31.17
C ASP A 725 -16.85 0.88 -30.78
N ASN A 726 -15.59 0.57 -31.13
CA ASN A 726 -14.95 -0.69 -30.72
C ASN A 726 -14.38 -0.63 -29.29
N LYS A 727 -14.18 0.55 -28.73
CA LYS A 727 -13.50 0.72 -27.43
C LYS A 727 -14.44 0.37 -26.27
N ASP A 728 -15.70 0.81 -26.36
CA ASP A 728 -16.69 0.59 -25.31
C ASP A 728 -17.01 -0.91 -25.08
N GLU A 729 -16.96 -1.74 -26.12
CA GLU A 729 -17.16 -3.20 -26.01
C GLU A 729 -15.97 -3.93 -25.36
N ILE A 730 -14.74 -3.48 -25.66
CA ILE A 730 -13.51 -4.03 -25.07
C ILE A 730 -13.46 -3.72 -23.56
N ASP A 731 -13.96 -2.56 -23.15
CA ASP A 731 -13.92 -2.09 -21.77
C ASP A 731 -14.87 -2.89 -20.86
N ALA A 732 -16.11 -3.14 -21.32
CA ALA A 732 -17.07 -3.98 -20.60
C ALA A 732 -16.58 -5.43 -20.47
N THR A 733 -15.93 -5.95 -21.52
CA THR A 733 -15.34 -7.29 -21.53
C THR A 733 -14.20 -7.41 -20.52
N THR A 734 -13.36 -6.38 -20.43
CA THR A 734 -12.24 -6.35 -19.47
C THR A 734 -12.75 -6.34 -18.03
N GLN A 735 -13.73 -5.48 -17.71
CA GLN A 735 -14.33 -5.46 -16.37
C GLN A 735 -14.98 -6.79 -16.01
N TYR A 736 -15.75 -7.40 -16.93
CA TYR A 736 -16.36 -8.72 -16.73
C TYR A 736 -15.30 -9.78 -16.44
N ARG A 737 -14.19 -9.78 -17.17
CA ARG A 737 -13.09 -10.74 -16.98
C ARG A 737 -12.41 -10.59 -15.61
N LEU A 738 -12.17 -9.35 -15.17
CA LEU A 738 -11.61 -9.08 -13.84
C LEU A 738 -12.58 -9.50 -12.73
N PHE A 739 -13.87 -9.17 -12.86
CA PHE A 739 -14.89 -9.59 -11.92
C PHE A 739 -15.04 -11.11 -11.88
N THR A 740 -15.00 -11.78 -13.03
CA THR A 740 -14.99 -13.25 -13.13
C THR A 740 -13.78 -13.85 -12.41
N SER A 741 -12.61 -13.19 -12.46
CA SER A 741 -11.41 -13.64 -11.73
C SER A 741 -11.59 -13.59 -10.20
N LEU A 742 -12.31 -12.60 -9.67
CA LEU A 742 -12.71 -12.55 -8.25
C LEU A 742 -13.64 -13.70 -7.88
N LEU A 743 -14.63 -13.98 -8.73
CA LEU A 743 -15.58 -15.06 -8.50
C LEU A 743 -14.92 -16.43 -8.60
N ASP A 744 -13.99 -16.60 -9.54
CA ASP A 744 -13.17 -17.80 -9.65
C ASP A 744 -12.34 -18.02 -8.39
N CYS A 745 -11.70 -16.97 -7.84
CA CYS A 745 -10.98 -17.04 -6.57
C CYS A 745 -11.89 -17.45 -5.38
N CYS A 746 -13.19 -17.13 -5.45
CA CYS A 746 -14.16 -17.50 -4.41
C CYS A 746 -14.68 -18.93 -4.56
N PHE A 747 -15.03 -19.34 -5.78
CA PHE A 747 -15.92 -20.50 -5.99
C PHE A 747 -15.31 -21.62 -6.84
N LYS A 748 -14.33 -21.34 -7.69
CA LYS A 748 -13.81 -22.32 -8.65
C LYS A 748 -12.96 -23.37 -7.96
N ASP A 749 -13.10 -24.62 -8.42
CA ASP A 749 -12.47 -25.85 -7.92
C ASP A 749 -12.77 -26.18 -6.44
N THR A 750 -12.39 -25.30 -5.52
CA THR A 750 -12.64 -25.42 -4.09
C THR A 750 -13.07 -24.08 -3.48
N PRO A 751 -14.25 -24.01 -2.82
CA PRO A 751 -14.74 -22.76 -2.24
C PRO A 751 -13.77 -22.14 -1.23
N ASN A 752 -13.21 -20.97 -1.56
CA ASN A 752 -12.32 -20.23 -0.68
C ASN A 752 -13.15 -19.46 0.37
N ARG A 753 -13.31 -20.08 1.54
CA ARG A 753 -14.14 -19.51 2.63
C ARG A 753 -13.71 -18.11 3.07
N ALA A 754 -12.42 -17.78 2.99
CA ALA A 754 -11.92 -16.45 3.35
C ALA A 754 -12.36 -15.41 2.32
N ALA A 755 -12.15 -15.68 1.03
CA ALA A 755 -12.59 -14.81 -0.06
C ALA A 755 -14.12 -14.66 -0.09
N ILE A 756 -14.87 -15.76 0.07
CA ILE A 756 -16.34 -15.75 0.16
C ILE A 756 -16.81 -14.86 1.32
N LYS A 757 -16.16 -14.99 2.49
CA LYS A 757 -16.48 -14.14 3.64
C LYS A 757 -16.20 -12.67 3.34
N SER A 758 -15.06 -12.33 2.74
CA SER A 758 -14.76 -10.96 2.32
C SER A 758 -15.78 -10.43 1.32
N LEU A 759 -16.14 -11.21 0.30
CA LEU A 759 -17.15 -10.86 -0.70
C LEU A 759 -18.53 -10.62 -0.06
N SER A 760 -18.89 -11.33 1.02
CA SER A 760 -20.17 -11.16 1.71
C SER A 760 -20.34 -9.80 2.40
N TYR A 761 -19.23 -9.11 2.69
CA TYR A 761 -19.23 -7.76 3.25
C TYR A 761 -19.20 -6.66 2.19
N LEU A 762 -19.05 -7.02 0.91
CA LEU A 762 -18.94 -6.08 -0.20
C LEU A 762 -20.29 -5.97 -0.91
N ASN A 763 -20.77 -4.74 -1.06
CA ASN A 763 -22.03 -4.46 -1.75
C ASN A 763 -21.77 -4.55 -3.26
N LEU A 764 -22.50 -5.40 -3.98
CA LEU A 764 -22.45 -5.48 -5.44
C LEU A 764 -23.28 -4.37 -6.08
N THR A 765 -22.78 -3.77 -7.16
CA THR A 765 -23.59 -2.89 -8.02
C THR A 765 -24.54 -3.72 -8.88
N GLU A 766 -25.56 -3.10 -9.47
CA GLU A 766 -26.50 -3.78 -10.38
C GLU A 766 -25.77 -4.41 -11.58
N VAL A 767 -24.77 -3.71 -12.12
CA VAL A 767 -23.92 -4.21 -13.20
C VAL A 767 -23.14 -5.44 -12.74
N GLU A 768 -22.47 -5.39 -11.60
CA GLU A 768 -21.73 -6.53 -11.05
C GLU A 768 -22.65 -7.71 -10.71
N GLU A 769 -23.86 -7.45 -10.24
CA GLU A 769 -24.86 -8.47 -9.98
C GLU A 769 -25.30 -9.15 -11.29
N SER A 770 -25.48 -8.39 -12.37
CA SER A 770 -25.77 -8.94 -13.70
C SER A 770 -24.62 -9.84 -14.20
N MET A 771 -23.38 -9.40 -13.99
CA MET A 771 -22.17 -10.17 -14.27
C MET A 771 -22.10 -11.45 -13.40
N TYR A 772 -22.46 -11.36 -12.12
CA TYR A 772 -22.53 -12.51 -11.23
C TYR A 772 -23.57 -13.53 -11.71
N LYS A 773 -24.78 -13.08 -12.07
CA LYS A 773 -25.83 -13.96 -12.62
C LYS A 773 -25.35 -14.69 -13.87
N ARG A 774 -24.68 -13.96 -14.77
CA ARG A 774 -24.03 -14.53 -15.96
C ARG A 774 -22.99 -15.59 -15.56
N TYR A 775 -22.09 -15.29 -14.63
CA TYR A 775 -21.11 -16.24 -14.10
C TYR A 775 -21.78 -17.52 -13.59
N VAL A 776 -22.82 -17.41 -12.75
CA VAL A 776 -23.56 -18.57 -12.21
C VAL A 776 -24.19 -19.41 -13.32
N SER A 777 -24.65 -18.78 -14.41
CA SER A 777 -25.21 -19.50 -15.55
C SER A 777 -24.16 -20.23 -16.39
N GLU A 778 -22.94 -19.69 -16.46
CA GLU A 778 -21.81 -20.26 -17.21
C GLU A 778 -21.09 -21.40 -16.45
N GLN A 779 -21.10 -21.37 -15.11
CA GLN A 779 -20.50 -22.41 -14.29
C GLN A 779 -21.35 -23.70 -14.23
N THR A 780 -20.70 -24.83 -13.92
CA THR A 780 -21.35 -26.13 -13.76
C THR A 780 -20.99 -26.80 -12.43
N GLY A 781 -21.77 -27.81 -12.03
CA GLY A 781 -21.47 -28.66 -10.88
C GLY A 781 -21.54 -27.92 -9.53
N VAL A 782 -20.58 -28.22 -8.66
CA VAL A 782 -20.54 -27.71 -7.28
C VAL A 782 -20.30 -26.19 -7.25
N THR A 783 -19.45 -25.67 -8.14
CA THR A 783 -19.16 -24.24 -8.27
C THR A 783 -20.45 -23.45 -8.50
N GLN A 784 -21.27 -23.88 -9.45
CA GLN A 784 -22.56 -23.24 -9.73
C GLN A 784 -23.48 -23.28 -8.52
N GLN A 785 -23.59 -24.42 -7.84
CA GLN A 785 -24.45 -24.56 -6.67
C GLN A 785 -24.01 -23.62 -5.54
N VAL A 786 -22.73 -23.60 -5.19
CA VAL A 786 -22.21 -22.76 -4.09
C VAL A 786 -22.30 -21.28 -4.44
N ALA A 787 -21.93 -20.88 -5.66
CA ALA A 787 -22.04 -19.49 -6.10
C ALA A 787 -23.48 -18.99 -6.12
N ARG A 788 -24.44 -19.86 -6.50
CA ARG A 788 -25.88 -19.53 -6.49
C ARG A 788 -26.42 -19.38 -5.07
N GLU A 789 -26.10 -20.30 -4.16
CA GLU A 789 -26.49 -20.21 -2.75
C GLU A 789 -25.92 -18.95 -2.09
N PHE A 790 -24.66 -18.61 -2.40
CA PHE A 790 -24.05 -17.37 -1.91
C PHE A 790 -24.82 -16.14 -2.39
N LEU A 791 -25.21 -16.07 -3.67
CA LEU A 791 -25.96 -14.95 -4.21
C LEU A 791 -27.32 -14.79 -3.52
N ILE A 792 -28.01 -15.91 -3.22
CA ILE A 792 -29.24 -15.91 -2.41
C ILE A 792 -29.00 -15.34 -1.02
N VAL A 793 -27.97 -15.84 -0.31
CA VAL A 793 -27.62 -15.35 1.04
C VAL A 793 -27.25 -13.87 1.00
N SER A 794 -26.56 -13.42 -0.05
CA SER A 794 -26.25 -12.01 -0.27
C SER A 794 -27.52 -11.18 -0.39
N TYR A 795 -28.50 -11.60 -1.19
CA TYR A 795 -29.78 -10.89 -1.27
C TYR A 795 -30.50 -10.81 0.07
N VAL A 796 -30.54 -11.90 0.83
CA VAL A 796 -31.13 -11.92 2.18
C VAL A 796 -30.42 -10.94 3.11
N ASN A 797 -29.08 -10.92 3.12
CA ASN A 797 -28.30 -10.00 3.94
C ASN A 797 -28.53 -8.53 3.59
N HIS A 798 -28.78 -8.23 2.32
CA HIS A 798 -29.09 -6.88 1.84
C HIS A 798 -30.59 -6.55 1.86
N SER A 799 -31.42 -7.36 2.54
CA SER A 799 -32.88 -7.18 2.64
C SER A 799 -33.63 -7.22 1.29
N ARG A 800 -33.05 -7.84 0.26
CA ARG A 800 -33.62 -8.06 -1.07
C ARG A 800 -34.31 -9.41 -1.16
N TYR A 801 -35.32 -9.60 -0.30
CA TYR A 801 -35.97 -10.89 -0.10
C TYR A 801 -36.71 -11.38 -1.36
N LEU A 802 -37.23 -10.47 -2.17
CA LEU A 802 -37.97 -10.80 -3.39
C LEU A 802 -37.08 -11.55 -4.39
N GLU A 803 -35.87 -11.06 -4.64
CA GLU A 803 -34.89 -11.67 -5.52
C GLU A 803 -34.36 -12.98 -4.97
N ALA A 804 -34.17 -13.07 -3.64
CA ALA A 804 -33.82 -14.32 -2.97
C ALA A 804 -34.89 -15.41 -3.17
N ILE A 805 -36.18 -15.05 -3.04
CA ILE A 805 -37.31 -15.96 -3.25
C ILE A 805 -37.38 -16.42 -4.71
N ARG A 806 -37.27 -15.49 -5.67
CA ARG A 806 -37.27 -15.82 -7.11
C ARG A 806 -36.15 -16.82 -7.44
N MET A 807 -34.94 -16.61 -6.91
CA MET A 807 -33.82 -17.54 -7.08
C MET A 807 -34.05 -18.89 -6.41
N HIS A 808 -34.60 -18.93 -5.18
CA HIS A 808 -34.95 -20.19 -4.53
C HIS A 808 -36.00 -20.98 -5.32
N ARG A 809 -37.02 -20.32 -5.89
CA ARG A 809 -38.03 -20.96 -6.74
C ARG A 809 -37.40 -21.60 -7.98
N GLN A 810 -36.46 -20.90 -8.64
CA GLN A 810 -35.73 -21.47 -9.78
C GLN A 810 -34.97 -22.75 -9.39
N ILE A 811 -34.32 -22.78 -8.22
CA ILE A 811 -33.63 -23.99 -7.74
C ILE A 811 -34.63 -25.09 -7.40
N LEU A 812 -35.77 -24.75 -6.77
CA LEU A 812 -36.81 -25.72 -6.42
C LEU A 812 -37.32 -26.49 -7.63
N VAL A 813 -37.50 -25.82 -8.77
CA VAL A 813 -37.92 -26.47 -10.02
C VAL A 813 -36.90 -27.52 -10.47
N ILE A 814 -35.60 -27.19 -10.41
CA ILE A 814 -34.52 -28.09 -10.79
C ILE A 814 -34.42 -29.27 -9.81
N GLU A 815 -34.45 -29.02 -8.50
CA GLU A 815 -34.37 -30.07 -7.48
C GLU A 815 -35.56 -31.04 -7.57
N ARG A 816 -36.78 -30.55 -7.80
CA ARG A 816 -37.97 -31.41 -8.02
C ARG A 816 -37.87 -32.24 -9.29
N ALA A 817 -37.29 -31.70 -10.36
CA ALA A 817 -37.07 -32.45 -11.59
C ALA A 817 -36.05 -33.58 -11.38
N GLN A 818 -34.96 -33.30 -10.66
CA GLN A 818 -33.94 -34.29 -10.29
C GLN A 818 -34.51 -35.39 -9.38
N GLU A 819 -35.27 -35.03 -8.34
CA GLU A 819 -35.91 -35.99 -7.44
C GLU A 819 -36.88 -36.92 -8.22
N LYS A 820 -37.68 -36.38 -9.15
CA LYS A 820 -38.55 -37.19 -10.02
C LYS A 820 -37.77 -38.14 -10.93
N GLU A 821 -36.62 -37.70 -11.45
CA GLU A 821 -35.75 -38.54 -12.28
C GLU A 821 -35.09 -39.66 -11.46
N GLU A 822 -34.64 -39.36 -10.25
CA GLU A 822 -34.10 -40.36 -9.31
C GLU A 822 -35.16 -41.39 -8.89
N GLU A 823 -36.39 -40.95 -8.60
CA GLU A 823 -37.53 -41.83 -8.33
C GLU A 823 -37.83 -42.75 -9.54
N ALA A 824 -37.85 -42.19 -10.75
CA ALA A 824 -38.06 -42.97 -11.98
C ALA A 824 -36.93 -43.97 -12.25
N ARG A 825 -35.67 -43.62 -11.93
CA ARG A 825 -34.52 -44.53 -12.03
C ARG A 825 -34.58 -45.63 -10.98
N GLY A 826 -34.96 -45.32 -9.74
CA GLY A 826 -35.17 -46.28 -8.67
C GLY A 826 -36.25 -47.31 -9.02
N GLN A 827 -37.39 -46.86 -9.58
CA GLN A 827 -38.46 -47.75 -10.02
C GLN A 827 -38.04 -48.69 -11.17
N ARG A 828 -37.11 -48.27 -12.04
CA ARG A 828 -36.55 -49.13 -13.09
C ARG A 828 -35.50 -50.13 -12.57
N ALA A 829 -34.74 -49.76 -11.54
CA ALA A 829 -33.73 -50.63 -10.94
C ALA A 829 -34.32 -51.68 -9.97
N GLY A 830 -35.47 -51.39 -9.36
CA GLY A 830 -36.11 -52.24 -8.34
C GLY A 830 -36.78 -53.53 -8.84
N PHE A 831 -36.74 -53.86 -10.14
CA PHE A 831 -37.42 -55.03 -10.70
C PHE A 831 -36.63 -56.36 -10.62
N GLY A 832 -35.53 -56.43 -9.87
CA GLY A 832 -34.60 -57.58 -9.93
C GLY A 832 -33.95 -58.08 -8.63
N VAL A 833 -34.35 -57.63 -7.43
CA VAL A 833 -33.73 -58.08 -6.16
C VAL A 833 -34.76 -58.75 -5.26
N ASN A 834 -34.44 -59.97 -4.79
CA ASN A 834 -35.29 -60.80 -3.93
C ASN A 834 -35.65 -60.09 -2.62
N MET A 835 -36.90 -60.28 -2.20
CA MET A 835 -37.68 -59.37 -1.37
C MET A 835 -37.80 -59.76 0.12
N GLU A 836 -36.89 -60.60 0.66
CA GLU A 836 -37.18 -61.32 1.91
C GLU A 836 -36.41 -60.89 3.18
N ASP A 837 -35.44 -59.96 3.14
CA ASP A 837 -34.62 -59.64 4.35
C ASP A 837 -34.60 -58.16 4.84
N ASP A 838 -35.31 -57.21 4.22
CA ASP A 838 -35.12 -55.75 4.49
C ASP A 838 -36.28 -55.01 5.22
N GLU A 839 -37.29 -55.70 5.77
CA GLU A 839 -38.44 -55.02 6.41
C GLU A 839 -38.08 -54.21 7.68
N ASP A 840 -37.02 -54.59 8.39
CA ASP A 840 -36.59 -53.90 9.62
C ASP A 840 -35.75 -52.63 9.37
N GLU A 841 -35.13 -52.47 8.19
CA GLU A 841 -34.36 -51.27 7.83
C GLU A 841 -35.28 -50.13 7.31
N ILE A 842 -36.44 -50.49 6.75
CA ILE A 842 -37.44 -49.55 6.20
C ILE A 842 -38.17 -48.79 7.32
N MET A 843 -38.41 -49.42 8.47
CA MET A 843 -39.10 -48.80 9.62
C MET A 843 -38.23 -47.81 10.42
N ASN A 844 -36.90 -47.81 10.22
CA ASN A 844 -35.97 -46.94 10.95
C ASN A 844 -35.45 -45.73 10.15
N LYS A 845 -35.80 -45.60 8.86
CA LYS A 845 -35.57 -44.36 8.09
C LYS A 845 -36.57 -43.28 8.52
N LYS A 846 -36.28 -42.65 9.67
CA LYS A 846 -36.91 -41.38 10.09
C LYS A 846 -36.96 -40.42 8.90
N THR A 847 -38.14 -39.84 8.70
CA THR A 847 -38.53 -38.88 7.66
C THR A 847 -37.66 -37.62 7.64
N THR A 848 -36.46 -37.72 7.07
CA THR A 848 -35.67 -36.53 6.73
C THR A 848 -36.31 -35.85 5.53
N LEU A 849 -36.76 -34.60 5.70
CA LEU A 849 -37.29 -33.78 4.59
C LEU A 849 -36.33 -33.81 3.39
N THR A 850 -36.89 -33.94 2.19
CA THR A 850 -36.12 -33.88 0.94
C THR A 850 -35.48 -32.50 0.77
N LYS A 851 -34.50 -32.37 -0.14
CA LYS A 851 -33.84 -31.07 -0.40
C LYS A 851 -34.86 -30.05 -0.89
N SER A 852 -35.73 -30.45 -1.80
CA SER A 852 -36.81 -29.59 -2.31
C SER A 852 -37.79 -29.17 -1.21
N GLN A 853 -38.14 -30.07 -0.28
CA GLN A 853 -39.01 -29.74 0.86
C GLN A 853 -38.36 -28.74 1.82
N LYS A 854 -37.08 -28.92 2.15
CA LYS A 854 -36.34 -27.97 2.99
C LYS A 854 -36.29 -26.58 2.36
N ARG A 855 -36.05 -26.52 1.05
CA ARG A 855 -35.99 -25.25 0.31
C ARG A 855 -37.37 -24.60 0.19
N GLN A 856 -38.45 -25.37 0.06
CA GLN A 856 -39.82 -24.83 0.10
C GLN A 856 -40.10 -24.16 1.44
N VAL A 857 -39.71 -24.79 2.55
CA VAL A 857 -39.85 -24.18 3.89
C VAL A 857 -39.08 -22.87 4.00
N LEU A 858 -37.88 -22.76 3.42
CA LEU A 858 -37.13 -21.51 3.39
C LEU A 858 -37.83 -20.42 2.57
N VAL A 859 -38.40 -20.78 1.41
CA VAL A 859 -39.20 -19.85 0.60
C VAL A 859 -40.40 -19.35 1.39
N ASP A 860 -41.15 -20.25 2.03
CA ASP A 860 -42.32 -19.89 2.82
C ASP A 860 -41.94 -18.99 4.01
N GLN A 861 -40.81 -19.24 4.66
CA GLN A 861 -40.27 -18.38 5.73
C GLN A 861 -39.88 -16.99 5.22
N LEU A 862 -39.22 -16.89 4.06
CA LEU A 862 -38.86 -15.60 3.47
C LEU A 862 -40.10 -14.80 3.06
N ILE A 863 -41.13 -15.46 2.50
CA ILE A 863 -42.41 -14.82 2.15
C ILE A 863 -43.09 -14.22 3.39
N GLN A 864 -42.98 -14.87 4.56
CA GLN A 864 -43.52 -14.33 5.81
C GLN A 864 -42.80 -13.05 6.28
N VAL A 865 -41.55 -12.82 5.91
CA VAL A 865 -40.80 -11.61 6.28
C VAL A 865 -41.05 -10.45 5.30
N LEU A 866 -41.55 -10.74 4.08
CA LEU A 866 -41.82 -9.69 3.08
C LEU A 866 -42.89 -8.69 3.52
N PRO A 867 -42.72 -7.40 3.21
CA PRO A 867 -43.79 -6.40 3.24
C PRO A 867 -44.97 -6.81 2.35
N GLU A 868 -46.19 -6.43 2.74
CA GLU A 868 -47.42 -6.86 2.06
C GLU A 868 -47.45 -6.51 0.57
N ALA A 869 -46.99 -5.31 0.20
CA ALA A 869 -46.89 -4.90 -1.21
C ALA A 869 -46.02 -5.84 -2.04
N GLN A 870 -44.90 -6.34 -1.51
CA GLN A 870 -44.02 -7.27 -2.21
C GLN A 870 -44.61 -8.69 -2.27
N ARG A 871 -45.42 -9.10 -1.28
CA ARG A 871 -46.15 -10.38 -1.34
C ARG A 871 -47.19 -10.39 -2.45
N VAL A 872 -47.89 -9.27 -2.64
CA VAL A 872 -48.87 -9.12 -3.72
C VAL A 872 -48.19 -9.27 -5.09
N VAL A 873 -47.01 -8.66 -5.28
CA VAL A 873 -46.21 -8.86 -6.51
C VAL A 873 -45.88 -10.33 -6.74
N LEU A 874 -45.44 -11.07 -5.70
CA LEU A 874 -45.17 -12.51 -5.82
C LEU A 874 -46.42 -13.35 -6.15
N GLN A 875 -47.59 -12.96 -5.66
CA GLN A 875 -48.86 -13.65 -5.96
C GLN A 875 -49.25 -13.46 -7.42
N VAL A 876 -49.10 -12.24 -7.95
CA VAL A 876 -49.33 -11.94 -9.37
C VAL A 876 -48.37 -12.74 -10.25
N GLU A 877 -47.09 -12.82 -9.88
CA GLU A 877 -46.11 -13.65 -10.59
C GLU A 877 -46.51 -15.13 -10.60
N GLU A 878 -46.88 -15.70 -9.44
CA GLU A 878 -47.33 -17.09 -9.36
C GLU A 878 -48.58 -17.36 -10.20
N GLU A 879 -49.54 -16.43 -10.23
CA GLU A 879 -50.74 -16.60 -11.05
C GLU A 879 -50.41 -16.58 -12.55
N SER A 880 -49.50 -15.69 -12.96
CA SER A 880 -49.02 -15.64 -14.34
C SER A 880 -48.30 -16.94 -14.77
N GLU A 881 -47.49 -17.53 -13.88
CA GLU A 881 -46.81 -18.81 -14.12
C GLU A 881 -47.81 -19.96 -14.23
N ARG A 882 -48.83 -20.01 -13.34
CA ARG A 882 -49.90 -21.03 -13.41
C ARG A 882 -50.68 -20.95 -14.72
N ARG A 883 -50.95 -19.74 -15.24
CA ARG A 883 -51.60 -19.55 -16.55
C ARG A 883 -50.74 -20.09 -17.69
N ARG A 884 -49.42 -19.83 -17.67
CA ARG A 884 -48.47 -20.39 -18.67
C ARG A 884 -48.38 -21.92 -18.60
N GLU A 885 -48.37 -22.51 -17.41
CA GLU A 885 -48.38 -23.97 -17.27
C GLU A 885 -49.68 -24.59 -17.79
N GLN A 886 -50.82 -23.92 -17.57
CA GLN A 886 -52.12 -24.37 -18.09
C GLN A 886 -52.21 -24.27 -19.62
N SER A 887 -51.64 -23.23 -20.23
CA SER A 887 -51.61 -23.07 -21.69
C SER A 887 -50.60 -24.01 -22.38
N SER A 888 -49.51 -24.39 -21.70
CA SER A 888 -48.48 -25.29 -22.25
C SER A 888 -48.84 -26.78 -22.28
N LYS A 889 -49.97 -27.20 -21.69
CA LYS A 889 -50.44 -28.59 -21.80
C LYS A 889 -50.95 -28.85 -23.23
N PRO A 890 -50.33 -29.73 -24.03
CA PRO A 890 -50.81 -30.02 -25.37
C PRO A 890 -52.22 -30.58 -25.30
N SER A 891 -53.15 -29.95 -26.02
CA SER A 891 -54.52 -30.43 -26.16
C SER A 891 -54.50 -31.84 -26.77
N LEU A 892 -55.00 -32.81 -26.01
CA LEU A 892 -55.17 -34.19 -26.46
C LEU A 892 -56.05 -34.22 -27.72
N SER A 893 -55.44 -34.50 -28.87
CA SER A 893 -56.18 -34.85 -30.08
C SER A 893 -56.68 -36.31 -30.00
N LEU A 894 -57.94 -36.51 -30.39
CA LEU A 894 -58.67 -37.78 -30.35
C LEU A 894 -58.06 -38.87 -31.27
N PRO A 895 -58.27 -40.16 -30.96
CA PRO A 895 -57.64 -41.28 -31.66
C PRO A 895 -58.34 -41.59 -32.97
N LYS A 896 -57.58 -41.73 -34.07
CA LYS A 896 -58.04 -42.42 -35.29
C LYS A 896 -57.56 -43.88 -35.29
N SER A 897 -58.47 -44.75 -35.67
CA SER A 897 -58.41 -46.22 -35.67
C SER A 897 -57.42 -46.82 -36.68
N LYS A 898 -56.68 -47.85 -36.21
CA LYS A 898 -56.28 -49.15 -36.82
C LYS A 898 -56.43 -49.31 -38.34
N GLU A 899 -55.52 -49.88 -39.15
CA GLU A 899 -54.56 -51.01 -39.04
C GLU A 899 -53.86 -51.15 -40.47
N PRO A 900 -53.04 -52.18 -40.84
CA PRO A 900 -51.74 -52.69 -40.34
C PRO A 900 -50.65 -52.89 -41.47
N PHE A 901 -49.48 -53.46 -41.10
CA PHE A 901 -48.36 -54.01 -41.93
C PHE A 901 -47.37 -52.99 -42.56
N SER A 902 -46.04 -53.16 -42.62
CA SER A 902 -45.09 -54.24 -42.28
C SER A 902 -43.63 -53.72 -42.30
N GLY A 903 -42.71 -54.40 -41.59
CA GLY A 903 -41.30 -54.56 -41.99
C GLY A 903 -40.29 -53.53 -41.41
N VAL A 904 -39.43 -53.83 -40.43
CA VAL A 904 -38.24 -54.72 -40.39
C VAL A 904 -36.92 -54.01 -40.80
N LEU A 905 -35.91 -54.12 -39.91
CA LEU A 905 -34.46 -53.80 -39.97
C LEU A 905 -34.04 -52.32 -39.76
N ALA A 906 -33.39 -51.92 -38.66
CA ALA A 906 -32.05 -52.26 -38.15
C ALA A 906 -30.88 -51.76 -39.02
N TRP A 907 -30.18 -50.69 -38.60
CA TRP A 907 -28.72 -50.64 -38.47
C TRP A 907 -28.16 -49.28 -37.95
N SER A 908 -27.44 -49.38 -36.82
CA SER A 908 -26.05 -48.96 -36.58
C SER A 908 -25.47 -47.66 -37.18
N LEU A 909 -24.86 -46.87 -36.27
CA LEU A 909 -23.66 -46.02 -36.36
C LEU A 909 -23.03 -45.77 -37.76
N ASN A 910 -22.74 -44.50 -38.07
CA ASN A 910 -21.36 -44.00 -37.98
C ASN A 910 -21.22 -42.46 -38.12
N LYS A 911 -20.17 -41.94 -37.47
CA LYS A 911 -19.61 -40.59 -37.60
C LYS A 911 -19.13 -40.31 -39.04
N SER A 912 -19.29 -39.07 -39.53
CA SER A 912 -18.20 -38.39 -40.26
C SER A 912 -18.39 -36.87 -40.34
N ASN A 913 -17.28 -36.17 -40.10
CA ASN A 913 -16.96 -34.78 -40.42
C ASN A 913 -17.59 -34.20 -41.71
N ARG A 914 -17.97 -32.92 -41.69
CA ARG A 914 -17.48 -31.94 -42.69
C ARG A 914 -17.64 -30.48 -42.25
N LYS A 915 -16.68 -29.69 -42.73
CA LYS A 915 -16.37 -28.26 -42.54
C LYS A 915 -17.33 -27.30 -43.27
N ASN A 916 -17.34 -26.06 -42.73
CA ASN A 916 -17.46 -24.73 -43.35
C ASN A 916 -18.72 -24.36 -44.15
N ASN A 917 -19.42 -23.32 -43.70
CA ASN A 917 -19.59 -22.02 -44.37
C ASN A 917 -20.74 -21.23 -43.71
N GLU A 918 -20.46 -20.08 -43.09
CA GLU A 918 -21.48 -19.05 -42.86
C GLU A 918 -20.88 -17.66 -43.10
N GLU A 919 -21.43 -17.00 -44.13
CA GLU A 919 -21.33 -15.56 -44.39
C GLU A 919 -22.68 -14.91 -44.06
N LYS A 920 -22.60 -13.90 -43.19
CA LYS A 920 -23.28 -12.59 -43.19
C LYS A 920 -24.74 -12.46 -43.67
N GLY A 921 -25.55 -11.89 -42.78
CA GLY A 921 -26.72 -11.07 -43.10
C GLY A 921 -27.11 -10.19 -41.91
N SER A 922 -26.78 -8.90 -41.98
CA SER A 922 -27.13 -7.84 -41.02
C SER A 922 -28.23 -6.96 -41.63
N ILE A 923 -29.29 -6.67 -40.87
CA ILE A 923 -30.30 -5.66 -41.19
C ILE A 923 -30.29 -4.59 -40.10
N VAL A 924 -30.08 -3.35 -40.54
CA VAL A 924 -30.09 -2.09 -39.80
C VAL A 924 -31.52 -1.56 -39.73
N ALA A 925 -31.96 -1.06 -38.58
CA ALA A 925 -33.19 -0.29 -38.43
C ALA A 925 -32.88 1.13 -37.92
N THR A 926 -33.30 2.10 -38.73
CA THR A 926 -33.18 3.55 -38.57
C THR A 926 -34.19 4.08 -37.54
N THR A 927 -33.74 5.01 -36.70
CA THR A 927 -34.58 5.77 -35.75
C THR A 927 -34.89 7.14 -36.34
N THR A 928 -36.16 7.55 -36.34
CA THR A 928 -36.56 8.95 -36.53
C THR A 928 -37.51 9.37 -35.41
N THR A 929 -37.11 10.48 -34.78
CA THR A 929 -37.78 11.32 -33.78
C THR A 929 -39.17 11.81 -34.18
N ILE A 930 -40.05 12.07 -33.20
CA ILE A 930 -40.84 13.32 -33.06
C ILE A 930 -41.42 13.41 -31.64
N THR A 931 -41.28 14.61 -31.07
CA THR A 931 -41.75 15.05 -29.76
C THR A 931 -43.07 15.81 -29.87
N ALA A 932 -43.92 15.63 -28.84
CA ALA A 932 -44.76 16.63 -28.17
C ALA A 932 -46.22 16.92 -28.58
N ILE A 933 -46.99 17.25 -27.51
CA ILE A 933 -48.28 17.99 -27.39
C ILE A 933 -49.52 17.04 -27.45
N LYS A 934 -50.37 16.84 -26.41
CA LYS A 934 -51.20 17.79 -25.64
C LYS A 934 -52.03 17.07 -24.56
N SER A 935 -52.25 17.72 -23.42
CA SER A 935 -53.33 17.48 -22.44
C SER A 935 -54.66 18.10 -22.88
N THR A 936 -55.80 17.46 -22.58
CA THR A 936 -57.03 18.11 -22.05
C THR A 936 -58.09 17.08 -21.68
N GLU A 937 -58.64 17.24 -20.49
CA GLU A 937 -59.80 16.54 -19.90
C GLU A 937 -61.14 16.91 -20.58
N ALA A 938 -62.10 15.96 -20.54
CA ALA A 938 -63.42 16.09 -19.91
C ALA A 938 -64.64 15.56 -20.73
N SER A 939 -65.42 14.73 -20.03
CA SER A 939 -66.89 14.51 -20.11
C SER A 939 -67.49 13.67 -21.26
N LYS A 940 -68.14 12.53 -20.94
CA LYS A 940 -69.62 12.39 -20.81
C LYS A 940 -70.08 10.94 -20.53
N GLU A 941 -71.25 10.87 -19.90
CA GLU A 941 -71.99 9.70 -19.40
C GLU A 941 -72.64 8.78 -20.45
N ARG A 942 -73.06 7.58 -19.96
CA ARG A 942 -74.05 6.58 -20.45
C ARG A 942 -73.47 5.54 -21.43
N SER A 943 -73.74 4.24 -21.32
CA SER A 943 -74.87 3.48 -20.78
C SER A 943 -74.44 2.04 -20.48
N GLY A 944 -75.11 1.36 -19.54
CA GLY A 944 -74.77 -0.01 -19.16
C GLY A 944 -75.22 -1.10 -20.13
N VAL A 945 -74.48 -2.21 -20.13
CA VAL A 945 -74.92 -3.56 -20.50
C VAL A 945 -74.25 -4.54 -19.54
N ASN A 946 -75.04 -5.41 -18.92
CA ASN A 946 -74.58 -6.50 -18.05
C ASN A 946 -73.98 -7.62 -18.90
N GLY A 947 -72.75 -8.00 -18.59
CA GLY A 947 -72.11 -9.22 -19.06
C GLY A 947 -71.21 -9.78 -17.97
N SER A 948 -71.61 -10.91 -17.39
CA SER A 948 -70.88 -11.61 -16.35
C SER A 948 -69.72 -12.39 -16.95
N VAL A 949 -68.47 -12.04 -16.63
CA VAL A 949 -67.35 -12.98 -16.65
C VAL A 949 -66.55 -12.82 -15.36
N VAL A 950 -66.63 -13.88 -14.55
CA VAL A 950 -66.00 -14.00 -13.24
C VAL A 950 -64.55 -14.46 -13.45
N THR A 951 -63.61 -13.53 -13.48
CA THR A 951 -62.17 -13.73 -13.10
C THR A 951 -61.38 -12.43 -12.89
N ASP A 952 -61.99 -11.25 -13.09
CA ASP A 952 -61.26 -9.97 -13.17
C ASP A 952 -61.10 -9.20 -11.83
N ALA A 953 -61.82 -9.63 -10.78
CA ALA A 953 -61.87 -8.92 -9.51
C ALA A 953 -60.56 -8.98 -8.69
N ALA A 954 -59.73 -10.01 -8.88
CA ALA A 954 -58.50 -10.18 -8.12
C ALA A 954 -57.40 -9.20 -8.59
N TYR A 955 -57.29 -8.97 -9.89
CA TYR A 955 -56.25 -8.13 -10.49
C TYR A 955 -56.54 -6.64 -10.29
N LYS A 956 -57.79 -6.22 -10.51
CA LYS A 956 -58.25 -4.86 -10.22
C LYS A 956 -58.11 -4.49 -8.75
N GLY A 957 -58.41 -5.42 -7.83
CA GLY A 957 -58.21 -5.21 -6.39
C GLY A 957 -56.73 -5.02 -6.02
N VAL A 958 -55.82 -5.73 -6.66
CA VAL A 958 -54.36 -5.59 -6.46
C VAL A 958 -53.86 -4.22 -6.92
N VAL A 959 -54.28 -3.78 -8.11
CA VAL A 959 -53.91 -2.46 -8.67
C VAL A 959 -54.48 -1.32 -7.82
N GLU A 960 -55.75 -1.41 -7.41
CA GLU A 960 -56.39 -0.41 -6.53
C GLU A 960 -55.73 -0.36 -5.15
N THR A 961 -55.26 -1.50 -4.61
CA THR A 961 -54.55 -1.55 -3.32
C THR A 961 -53.14 -0.95 -3.42
N LEU A 962 -52.40 -1.21 -4.50
CA LEU A 962 -51.09 -0.60 -4.76
C LEU A 962 -51.19 0.92 -4.94
N VAL A 963 -52.19 1.38 -5.71
CA VAL A 963 -52.45 2.81 -5.95
C VAL A 963 -52.90 3.52 -4.67
N SER A 964 -53.74 2.89 -3.84
CA SER A 964 -54.17 3.42 -2.55
C SER A 964 -53.00 3.53 -1.55
N GLN A 965 -52.10 2.54 -1.49
CA GLN A 965 -50.93 2.57 -0.60
C GLN A 965 -49.85 3.57 -1.03
N LEU A 966 -49.69 3.80 -2.34
CA LEU A 966 -48.80 4.83 -2.89
C LEU A 966 -49.36 6.25 -2.70
N GLY A 967 -50.69 6.41 -2.65
CA GLY A 967 -51.37 7.70 -2.49
C GLY A 967 -51.43 8.25 -1.06
N GLU A 968 -51.35 7.39 -0.03
CA GLU A 968 -51.60 7.79 1.37
C GLU A 968 -50.33 7.94 2.25
N SER A 969 -49.15 7.54 1.79
CA SER A 969 -47.92 7.57 2.60
C SER A 969 -47.06 8.83 2.35
N GLY A 970 -47.31 9.90 3.10
CA GLY A 970 -46.48 11.12 3.13
C GLY A 970 -45.11 10.98 3.84
N GLY A 971 -44.53 9.78 3.90
CA GLY A 971 -43.23 9.48 4.52
C GLY A 971 -42.18 9.07 3.49
N PRO A 972 -40.87 9.13 3.81
CA PRO A 972 -39.82 8.75 2.86
C PRO A 972 -40.00 7.29 2.42
N LEU A 973 -40.11 7.06 1.11
CA LEU A 973 -40.37 5.77 0.44
C LEU A 973 -39.18 4.80 0.54
N THR A 974 -38.63 4.57 1.73
CA THR A 974 -37.51 3.65 1.95
C THR A 974 -37.91 2.19 1.79
N GLY A 975 -39.21 1.85 1.86
CA GLY A 975 -39.73 0.50 1.71
C GLY A 975 -39.92 0.00 0.27
N LEU A 976 -39.70 0.86 -0.74
CA LEU A 976 -39.82 0.51 -2.16
C LEU A 976 -38.47 0.40 -2.89
N GLN A 977 -37.35 0.58 -2.18
CA GLN A 977 -36.02 0.36 -2.76
C GLN A 977 -35.88 -1.13 -3.16
N GLY A 978 -35.85 -1.39 -4.48
CA GLY A 978 -35.74 -2.72 -5.07
C GLY A 978 -36.92 -3.13 -5.97
N LEU A 979 -38.02 -2.36 -6.02
CA LEU A 979 -39.03 -2.56 -7.06
C LEU A 979 -38.57 -1.91 -8.37
N ASP A 980 -38.30 -2.73 -9.40
CA ASP A 980 -38.16 -2.27 -10.78
C ASP A 980 -39.55 -1.84 -11.29
N LEU A 981 -39.84 -0.55 -11.11
CA LEU A 981 -41.10 0.07 -11.50
C LEU A 981 -41.29 0.07 -13.03
N ASP A 982 -40.21 0.01 -13.80
CA ASP A 982 -40.26 -0.06 -15.26
C ASP A 982 -40.64 -1.46 -15.73
N TRP A 983 -40.17 -2.52 -15.06
CA TRP A 983 -40.70 -3.87 -15.25
C TRP A 983 -42.16 -4.00 -14.83
N ALA A 984 -42.53 -3.47 -13.66
CA ALA A 984 -43.92 -3.53 -13.18
C ALA A 984 -44.86 -2.80 -14.16
N ALA A 985 -44.44 -1.64 -14.67
CA ALA A 985 -45.14 -0.93 -15.73
C ALA A 985 -45.18 -1.75 -17.02
N LYS A 986 -44.06 -2.32 -17.51
CA LYS A 986 -44.03 -3.15 -18.73
C LYS A 986 -44.89 -4.41 -18.63
N VAL A 987 -44.97 -5.05 -17.46
CA VAL A 987 -45.83 -6.22 -17.23
C VAL A 987 -47.29 -5.79 -17.22
N LEU A 988 -47.63 -4.67 -16.56
CA LEU A 988 -48.97 -4.10 -16.59
C LEU A 988 -49.38 -3.66 -18.01
N THR A 989 -48.49 -3.03 -18.76
CA THR A 989 -48.75 -2.57 -20.14
C THR A 989 -48.85 -3.73 -21.13
N ARG A 990 -47.99 -4.76 -21.01
CA ARG A 990 -48.11 -5.97 -21.85
C ARG A 990 -49.41 -6.71 -21.56
N HIS A 991 -49.86 -6.75 -20.29
CA HIS A 991 -51.15 -7.34 -19.95
C HIS A 991 -52.33 -6.55 -20.52
N LEU A 992 -52.30 -5.22 -20.48
CA LEU A 992 -53.35 -4.38 -21.07
C LEU A 992 -53.40 -4.50 -22.60
N LEU A 993 -52.27 -4.74 -23.27
CA LEU A 993 -52.20 -4.91 -24.72
C LEU A 993 -52.60 -6.33 -25.18
N GLU A 994 -52.29 -7.37 -24.40
CA GLU A 994 -52.75 -8.75 -24.69
C GLU A 994 -54.28 -8.88 -24.52
N GLU A 995 -54.91 -8.05 -23.69
CA GLU A 995 -56.38 -7.95 -23.57
C GLU A 995 -57.02 -7.18 -24.74
N GLU A 996 -56.34 -6.18 -25.34
CA GLU A 996 -56.84 -5.47 -26.54
C GLU A 996 -56.75 -6.33 -27.82
N GLU A 997 -55.72 -7.18 -27.98
CA GLU A 997 -55.60 -8.08 -29.15
C GLU A 997 -56.57 -9.28 -29.10
N GLU A 998 -57.00 -9.73 -27.91
CA GLU A 998 -58.06 -10.75 -27.79
C GLU A 998 -59.45 -10.18 -28.09
N GLU A 999 -59.74 -8.91 -27.74
CA GLU A 999 -61.01 -8.24 -28.08
C GLU A 999 -61.13 -7.86 -29.58
N GLU A 1000 -60.04 -7.52 -30.27
CA GLU A 1000 -60.09 -7.22 -31.72
C GLU A 1000 -60.20 -8.48 -32.62
N SER A 1001 -59.98 -9.68 -32.07
CA SER A 1001 -60.01 -10.93 -32.84
C SER A 1001 -61.41 -11.56 -33.00
N GLU A 1002 -62.44 -11.05 -32.31
CA GLU A 1002 -63.82 -11.56 -32.39
C GLU A 1002 -64.78 -10.71 -33.26
N GLU A 1003 -64.38 -9.56 -33.81
CA GLU A 1003 -65.23 -8.76 -34.70
C GLU A 1003 -64.57 -8.50 -36.07
N GLY A 1004 -64.94 -9.29 -37.09
CA GLY A 1004 -64.93 -8.80 -38.48
C GLY A 1004 -64.41 -9.74 -39.56
N GLU A 1005 -65.13 -10.81 -39.88
CA GLU A 1005 -64.98 -11.53 -41.15
C GLU A 1005 -66.08 -11.06 -42.14
N LYS A 1006 -65.73 -10.23 -43.14
CA LYS A 1006 -66.36 -10.21 -44.49
C LYS A 1006 -65.78 -9.21 -45.50
N THR A 1007 -65.70 -9.71 -46.74
CA THR A 1007 -65.72 -9.06 -48.06
C THR A 1007 -64.45 -8.40 -48.63
N SER A 1008 -63.74 -9.19 -49.45
CA SER A 1008 -63.49 -9.04 -50.90
C SER A 1008 -62.93 -7.75 -51.53
N SER A 1009 -61.99 -8.02 -52.44
CA SER A 1009 -61.74 -7.46 -53.79
C SER A 1009 -60.89 -6.19 -53.97
N GLY A 1010 -59.75 -6.34 -54.64
CA GLY A 1010 -59.59 -5.87 -56.03
C GLY A 1010 -58.63 -4.70 -56.32
N LEU A 1011 -57.70 -4.96 -57.28
CA LEU A 1011 -57.10 -4.08 -58.31
C LEU A 1011 -55.96 -3.12 -57.86
N GLU A 1012 -54.75 -3.24 -58.44
CA GLU A 1012 -54.22 -2.61 -59.69
C GLU A 1012 -54.20 -1.06 -59.57
N GLU A 1013 -53.21 -0.26 -59.99
CA GLU A 1013 -51.99 -0.33 -60.81
C GLU A 1013 -51.30 1.06 -60.70
N LEU A 1014 -50.09 1.19 -61.28
CA LEU A 1014 -49.43 2.40 -61.85
C LEU A 1014 -48.11 2.90 -61.22
N GLU A 1015 -47.03 2.38 -61.82
CA GLU A 1015 -45.96 3.08 -62.57
C GLU A 1015 -45.47 4.47 -62.12
N GLN A 1016 -44.14 4.66 -61.98
CA GLN A 1016 -43.25 5.15 -63.06
C GLN A 1016 -41.77 5.24 -62.62
N PHE A 1017 -40.90 4.74 -63.52
CA PHE A 1017 -39.43 4.88 -63.70
C PHE A 1017 -38.96 6.36 -63.80
N PRO A 1018 -37.66 6.72 -64.02
CA PRO A 1018 -36.45 5.93 -64.39
C PRO A 1018 -35.22 6.16 -63.46
N ASP A 1019 -34.24 5.26 -63.34
CA ASP A 1019 -33.23 4.69 -64.27
C ASP A 1019 -31.97 5.56 -64.51
N ASP A 1020 -30.85 4.86 -64.74
CA ASP A 1020 -29.43 5.26 -64.97
C ASP A 1020 -28.54 5.39 -63.71
N GLY A 1021 -27.41 4.69 -63.53
CA GLY A 1021 -26.69 3.74 -64.38
C GLY A 1021 -25.15 3.90 -64.25
N PHE A 1022 -24.42 2.77 -64.22
CA PHE A 1022 -22.96 2.56 -64.38
C PHE A 1022 -22.03 2.88 -63.17
N SER A 1023 -21.39 1.91 -62.47
CA SER A 1023 -20.39 0.86 -62.84
C SER A 1023 -19.06 1.47 -63.33
N LEU A 1024 -17.83 1.12 -62.90
CA LEU A 1024 -17.16 -0.17 -62.63
C LEU A 1024 -15.83 0.09 -61.87
N SER A 1025 -15.32 -0.99 -61.25
CA SER A 1025 -13.95 -1.38 -60.80
C SER A 1025 -12.73 -0.83 -61.60
N PRO A 1026 -11.42 -1.11 -61.30
CA PRO A 1026 -10.87 -2.21 -60.46
C PRO A 1026 -9.52 -1.98 -59.68
N GLN A 1027 -9.22 -3.00 -58.87
CA GLN A 1027 -7.96 -3.66 -58.44
C GLN A 1027 -6.52 -3.10 -58.71
N THR A 1028 -5.69 -3.47 -57.71
CA THR A 1028 -4.32 -4.07 -57.72
C THR A 1028 -3.03 -3.22 -57.68
N GLU A 1029 -2.30 -3.46 -56.58
CA GLU A 1029 -0.85 -3.47 -56.28
C GLU A 1029 0.18 -2.90 -57.27
N VAL A 1030 1.23 -2.24 -56.71
CA VAL A 1030 2.67 -2.60 -56.81
C VAL A 1030 3.60 -1.42 -56.41
N VAL A 1031 4.52 -1.69 -55.46
CA VAL A 1031 5.91 -1.18 -55.28
C VAL A 1031 6.21 0.33 -55.20
N GLY A 1032 6.71 0.75 -54.02
CA GLY A 1032 8.08 1.27 -53.88
C GLY A 1032 8.34 2.79 -53.81
N LYS A 1033 9.40 3.10 -53.05
CA LYS A 1033 10.26 4.32 -53.02
C LYS A 1033 9.98 5.40 -51.98
N THR A 1034 10.83 5.38 -50.96
CA THR A 1034 11.83 6.41 -50.62
C THR A 1034 11.58 7.83 -51.15
N ILE A 1035 11.29 8.78 -50.25
CA ILE A 1035 11.67 10.19 -50.42
C ILE A 1035 12.08 10.78 -49.06
N THR A 1036 13.36 11.12 -48.96
CA THR A 1036 13.96 12.12 -48.08
C THR A 1036 13.34 13.51 -48.30
N LYS A 1037 13.00 14.25 -47.24
CA LYS A 1037 13.11 15.71 -47.27
C LYS A 1037 13.16 16.33 -45.86
N SER A 1038 14.32 16.89 -45.58
CA SER A 1038 14.57 18.04 -44.72
C SER A 1038 13.67 19.23 -45.06
N MET A 1039 13.26 20.00 -44.05
CA MET A 1039 13.48 21.46 -43.99
C MET A 1039 13.06 22.03 -42.64
N GLU A 1040 13.84 23.04 -42.26
CA GLU A 1040 13.86 23.83 -41.04
C GLU A 1040 12.70 24.85 -40.91
N LEU A 1041 12.51 25.29 -39.66
CA LEU A 1041 12.10 26.63 -39.18
C LEU A 1041 10.70 27.17 -39.54
N ASP A 1042 9.83 27.27 -38.52
CA ASP A 1042 9.69 28.48 -37.68
C ASP A 1042 9.33 28.09 -36.23
#